data_AF-A0A957SQF8-F1
#
_entry.id   AF-A0A957SQF8-F1
#
_cell.length_a   1.000
_cell.length_b   1.000
_cell.length_c   1.000
_cell.angle_alpha   90.00
_cell.angle_beta   90.00
_cell.angle_gamma   90.00
#
_symmetry.space_group_name_H-M   'P 1'
#
loop_
_entity.id
_entity.type
_entity.pdbx_description
1 polymer ?
#
loop_
_entity_poly.entity_id
_entity_poly.type
_entity_poly.pdbx_seq_one_letter_code
_entity_poly.pdbx_strand_id
1 'polypeptide(L)'
;MLCLFPAIQAANALAPTSAVYAAPPVQTDEPITIRWRTRWDETHVRRVALPIIRLFQAQHPDIRIELENVENNAEYNAQLRAELADGGGPDVFYPATPVAYELHLQGALLPLDALIAADEIDLAAYDAEALTLYAQEGAPYCLPADVAALAVIYNQDLFANAGVAAPLPRWTWDDFRATAQALTVDGGSDETRQFGVDDSTRDWPLLLWSQTGHNAFDDPYTPRKLLLDEPEVLAALQWLADLANVDGVAPSRELQDDLEIDDFFLAGKAAMRIVGQWELARYVADANFAFGLAPLPRGEYAVNRLDGSCYAIAANSAQPAAAWEFVKFLAAPHGVGARLIASAQQSTPALRELQRLPAYLRPVGPGKADVRAFLAPVDLRFSWYDPLHPLFADWAEQVNKQLVDVWKGDDPAEQEIGDIRKDAQKLLAQARAARRQQQGDNEPTPLSALPLHFYVAPQGDDANAGYTVDAPFATIQHALDVVKAGDTIHLAPGDYMEDLVTQVAGDPTAPITMMGPPDAILRGKGEMSTALRVRHDNYALVGFTIDGLHGDPSAPDGYTEKLLYVQGETPRRGVTGLRVYNMAFRNAGGECVRLRYFAQHNEIAYSTFDTCGLLDYTFDDGGKNGEAVYIGTSSNQWDDGKNATADPDESSYNWIHHNVMNTQGNECVDIKEGAYENIVEYNHCTGQLDPESGGLGARGDRNIFRFNVVEGNVGVGVRLGGHKVDGVQYGRENQVYDNQLIGNRQGGIRVEVKEQGQICENSLRGNRGPDVLGELDEDDLDPTTPC
;
A
#
# COMPACT_ATOMS: atom_id res chain seq x y z
N MET A 1 37.14 22.01 72.73
CA MET A 1 37.55 22.05 71.31
C MET A 1 36.53 21.17 70.57
N LEU A 2 35.31 21.65 70.28
CA LEU A 2 34.86 22.38 69.04
C LEU A 2 35.38 21.66 67.78
N CYS A 3 34.59 21.11 66.82
CA CYS A 3 33.31 21.47 66.21
C CYS A 3 32.60 20.19 65.65
N LEU A 4 31.28 20.00 65.81
CA LEU A 4 30.16 20.26 64.86
C LEU A 4 30.22 19.51 63.50
N PHE A 5 29.31 18.55 63.32
CA PHE A 5 28.81 18.06 62.03
C PHE A 5 27.27 18.22 62.04
N PRO A 6 26.63 18.84 61.03
CA PRO A 6 25.19 18.83 60.89
C PRO A 6 24.72 17.62 60.06
N ALA A 7 23.59 17.05 60.48
CA ALA A 7 22.83 16.06 59.73
C ALA A 7 22.13 16.71 58.53
N ILE A 8 22.25 16.09 57.35
CA ILE A 8 21.48 16.46 56.16
C ILE A 8 20.19 15.64 56.15
N GLN A 9 19.06 16.36 56.08
CA GLN A 9 17.71 15.83 55.94
C GLN A 9 17.53 15.13 54.58
N ALA A 10 16.92 13.95 54.61
CA ALA A 10 16.37 13.29 53.45
C ALA A 10 15.19 14.13 52.91
N ALA A 11 15.30 14.57 51.65
CA ALA A 11 14.17 15.13 50.91
C ALA A 11 13.28 13.97 50.44
N ASN A 12 12.02 13.98 50.88
CA ASN A 12 10.97 13.11 50.36
C ASN A 12 10.74 13.42 48.88
N ALA A 13 11.01 12.44 48.00
CA ALA A 13 10.49 12.43 46.65
C ALA A 13 8.98 12.18 46.70
N LEU A 14 8.19 13.18 46.29
CA LEU A 14 6.75 13.06 46.08
C LEU A 14 6.50 12.29 44.77
N ALA A 15 5.66 11.26 44.84
CA ALA A 15 5.11 10.56 43.68
C ALA A 15 4.22 11.51 42.83
N PRO A 16 4.12 11.32 41.50
CA PRO A 16 3.14 12.06 40.71
C PRO A 16 1.75 11.45 40.94
N THR A 17 0.91 12.18 41.66
CA THR A 17 -0.53 11.91 41.77
C THR A 17 -1.26 12.39 40.53
N SER A 18 -2.14 11.52 40.05
CA SER A 18 -3.19 11.72 39.06
C SER A 18 -4.13 12.91 39.38
N ALA A 19 -4.66 13.48 38.28
CA ALA A 19 -5.83 14.35 38.16
C ALA A 19 -5.73 15.79 38.71
N VAL A 20 -5.47 16.74 37.80
CA VAL A 20 -6.13 18.05 37.80
C VAL A 20 -6.75 18.26 36.43
N TYR A 21 -8.06 18.07 36.35
CA TYR A 21 -8.92 18.62 35.30
C TYR A 21 -8.64 20.13 35.18
N ALA A 22 -8.20 20.59 34.01
CA ALA A 22 -8.22 22.00 33.70
C ALA A 22 -9.67 22.48 33.59
N ALA A 23 -9.96 23.61 34.23
CA ALA A 23 -11.26 24.28 34.25
C ALA A 23 -11.72 24.67 32.82
N PRO A 24 -13.04 24.85 32.59
CA PRO A 24 -13.54 25.36 31.30
C PRO A 24 -12.93 26.74 30.98
N PRO A 25 -12.71 27.05 29.69
CA PRO A 25 -12.01 28.27 29.29
C PRO A 25 -12.77 29.52 29.74
N VAL A 26 -12.01 30.49 30.25
CA VAL A 26 -12.49 31.84 30.53
C VAL A 26 -12.87 32.47 29.18
N GLN A 27 -14.13 32.86 29.02
CA GLN A 27 -14.59 33.69 27.91
C GLN A 27 -13.85 35.03 27.95
N THR A 28 -12.87 35.21 27.07
CA THR A 28 -12.33 36.53 26.71
C THR A 28 -13.18 37.12 25.60
N ASP A 29 -13.45 38.42 25.63
CA ASP A 29 -14.23 39.13 24.59
C ASP A 29 -13.52 39.16 23.22
N GLU A 30 -12.24 38.77 23.15
CA GLU A 30 -11.48 38.60 21.90
C GLU A 30 -11.15 37.12 21.64
N PRO A 31 -11.33 36.63 20.38
CA PRO A 31 -10.98 35.26 19.99
C PRO A 31 -9.49 34.96 20.19
N ILE A 32 -9.18 33.71 20.56
CA ILE A 32 -7.81 33.19 20.58
C ILE A 32 -7.31 33.12 19.13
N THR A 33 -6.19 33.77 18.81
CA THR A 33 -5.57 33.69 17.47
C THR A 33 -4.55 32.56 17.41
N ILE A 34 -4.67 31.71 16.39
CA ILE A 34 -3.72 30.66 16.00
C ILE A 34 -3.09 31.05 14.66
N ARG A 35 -1.76 31.07 14.59
CA ARG A 35 -1.00 31.28 13.35
C ARG A 35 -0.80 29.95 12.65
N TRP A 36 -1.35 29.82 11.45
CA TRP A 36 -1.19 28.63 10.60
C TRP A 36 -0.31 28.97 9.41
N ARG A 37 0.81 28.24 9.23
CA ARG A 37 1.68 28.41 8.07
C ARG A 37 1.54 27.27 7.05
N THR A 38 1.41 27.64 5.78
CA THR A 38 1.38 26.72 4.63
C THR A 38 2.47 27.04 3.61
N ARG A 39 2.71 26.08 2.70
CA ARG A 39 3.58 26.21 1.50
C ARG A 39 2.82 25.93 0.21
N TRP A 40 1.58 26.40 0.16
CA TRP A 40 0.64 26.05 -0.89
C TRP A 40 0.63 27.11 -2.00
N ASP A 41 0.37 26.69 -3.23
CA ASP A 41 0.16 27.63 -4.32
C ASP A 41 -1.09 28.51 -4.08
N GLU A 42 -1.17 29.64 -4.80
CA GLU A 42 -2.29 30.59 -4.65
C GLU A 42 -3.67 29.93 -4.91
N THR A 43 -3.73 28.96 -5.83
CA THR A 43 -4.97 28.24 -6.13
C THR A 43 -5.41 27.37 -4.95
N HIS A 44 -4.48 26.66 -4.30
CA HIS A 44 -4.75 25.88 -3.09
C HIS A 44 -5.16 26.76 -1.93
N VAL A 45 -4.47 27.88 -1.72
CA VAL A 45 -4.83 28.83 -0.66
C VAL A 45 -6.28 29.29 -0.85
N ARG A 46 -6.64 29.69 -2.06
CA ARG A 46 -8.00 30.18 -2.36
C ARG A 46 -9.07 29.09 -2.29
N ARG A 47 -8.78 27.89 -2.78
CA ARG A 47 -9.77 26.80 -2.93
C ARG A 47 -9.85 25.85 -1.74
N VAL A 48 -8.83 25.81 -0.89
CA VAL A 48 -8.72 24.85 0.21
C VAL A 48 -8.48 25.56 1.55
N ALA A 49 -7.39 26.32 1.70
CA ALA A 49 -7.05 26.94 2.99
C ALA A 49 -8.12 27.92 3.49
N LEU A 50 -8.55 28.87 2.65
CA LEU A 50 -9.57 29.85 3.04
C LEU A 50 -10.93 29.19 3.37
N PRO A 51 -11.44 28.21 2.60
CA PRO A 51 -12.59 27.42 3.01
C PRO A 51 -12.41 26.63 4.32
N ILE A 52 -11.25 26.02 4.55
CA ILE A 52 -10.91 25.35 5.82
C ILE A 52 -11.05 26.33 6.99
N ILE A 53 -10.43 27.50 6.88
CA ILE A 53 -10.49 28.54 7.92
C ILE A 53 -11.93 28.95 8.20
N ARG A 54 -12.73 29.16 7.14
CA ARG A 54 -14.15 29.51 7.30
C ARG A 54 -14.95 28.41 8.00
N LEU A 55 -14.74 27.15 7.62
CA LEU A 55 -15.46 26.01 8.20
C LEU A 55 -15.05 25.79 9.66
N PHE A 56 -13.76 25.86 9.96
CA PHE A 56 -13.25 25.71 11.31
C PHE A 56 -13.76 26.82 12.23
N GLN A 57 -13.60 28.09 11.85
CA GLN A 57 -14.06 29.22 12.67
C GLN A 57 -15.59 29.28 12.82
N ALA A 58 -16.35 28.65 11.91
CA ALA A 58 -17.79 28.50 12.07
C ALA A 58 -18.15 27.46 13.16
N GLN A 59 -17.29 26.46 13.39
CA GLN A 59 -17.43 25.45 14.44
C GLN A 59 -16.79 25.89 15.76
N HIS A 60 -15.75 26.73 15.69
CA HIS A 60 -14.96 27.26 16.80
C HIS A 60 -14.92 28.80 16.75
N PRO A 61 -16.03 29.50 17.06
CA PRO A 61 -16.12 30.97 16.94
C PRO A 61 -15.21 31.72 17.92
N ASP A 62 -14.70 31.03 18.93
CA ASP A 62 -13.72 31.48 19.92
C ASP A 62 -12.26 31.40 19.43
N ILE A 63 -12.01 30.74 18.29
CA ILE A 63 -10.69 30.59 17.69
C ILE A 63 -10.65 31.30 16.34
N ARG A 64 -9.64 32.15 16.13
CA ARG A 64 -9.33 32.81 14.87
C ARG A 64 -8.08 32.19 14.26
N ILE A 65 -8.11 31.88 12.97
CA ILE A 65 -6.93 31.40 12.23
C ILE A 65 -6.33 32.56 11.43
N GLU A 66 -5.05 32.84 11.64
CA GLU A 66 -4.24 33.72 10.81
C GLU A 66 -3.37 32.88 9.88
N LEU A 67 -3.65 32.95 8.57
CA LEU A 67 -2.92 32.19 7.57
C LEU A 67 -1.67 32.95 7.12
N GLU A 68 -0.54 32.26 7.18
CA GLU A 68 0.73 32.65 6.58
C GLU A 68 1.07 31.67 5.45
N ASN A 69 1.44 32.17 4.27
CA ASN A 69 1.80 31.30 3.15
C ASN A 69 3.16 31.68 2.59
N VAL A 70 4.07 30.70 2.52
CA VAL A 70 5.39 30.82 1.89
C VAL A 70 5.49 29.74 0.83
N GLU A 71 5.12 30.09 -0.40
CA GLU A 71 4.96 29.13 -1.51
C GLU A 71 6.29 28.45 -1.88
N ASN A 72 7.41 29.18 -1.84
CA ASN A 72 8.71 28.59 -2.09
C ASN A 72 9.13 27.68 -0.93
N ASN A 73 9.31 26.39 -1.23
CA ASN A 73 9.64 25.39 -0.20
C ASN A 73 10.96 25.65 0.52
N ALA A 74 12.01 26.12 -0.18
CA ALA A 74 13.31 26.39 0.44
C ALA A 74 13.21 27.58 1.40
N GLU A 75 12.51 28.65 0.99
CA GLU A 75 12.24 29.81 1.84
C GLU A 75 11.35 29.45 3.04
N TYR A 76 10.30 28.66 2.82
CA TYR A 76 9.42 28.17 3.89
C TYR A 76 10.21 27.44 4.97
N ASN A 77 11.05 26.47 4.57
CA ASN A 77 11.84 25.68 5.52
C ASN A 77 12.91 26.52 6.22
N ALA A 78 13.56 27.45 5.50
CA ALA A 78 14.57 28.35 6.08
C ALA A 78 13.96 29.29 7.13
N GLN A 79 12.80 29.90 6.82
CA GLN A 79 12.09 30.79 7.75
C GLN A 79 11.56 30.02 8.97
N LEU A 80 10.96 28.85 8.75
CA LEU A 80 10.44 28.01 9.83
C LEU A 80 11.54 27.63 10.83
N ARG A 81 12.70 27.16 10.35
CA ARG A 81 13.85 26.82 11.21
C ARG A 81 14.36 28.02 11.99
N ALA A 82 14.58 29.15 11.31
CA ALA A 82 15.12 30.35 11.94
C ALA A 82 14.20 30.86 13.06
N GLU A 83 12.90 30.95 12.79
CA GLU A 83 11.94 31.46 13.75
C GLU A 83 11.73 30.53 14.96
N LEU A 84 11.66 29.21 14.74
CA LEU A 84 11.53 28.24 15.84
C LEU A 84 12.79 28.21 16.71
N ALA A 85 13.99 28.33 16.12
CA ALA A 85 15.25 28.42 16.86
C ALA A 85 15.33 29.66 17.76
N ASP A 86 14.73 30.78 17.34
CA ASP A 86 14.65 32.02 18.11
C ASP A 86 13.49 32.04 19.13
N GLY A 87 12.75 30.93 19.26
CA GLY A 87 11.59 30.82 20.16
C GLY A 87 10.34 31.55 19.68
N GLY A 88 10.26 31.90 18.38
CA GLY A 88 9.07 32.41 17.69
C GLY A 88 8.40 31.34 16.81
N GLY A 89 7.88 31.74 15.64
CA GLY A 89 7.28 30.83 14.65
C GLY A 89 5.73 30.77 14.65
N PRO A 90 5.13 30.02 13.71
CA PRO A 90 3.69 29.74 13.66
C PRO A 90 3.27 28.71 14.72
N ASP A 91 1.99 28.70 15.10
CA ASP A 91 1.45 27.73 16.05
C ASP A 91 1.24 26.35 15.41
N VAL A 92 0.70 26.33 14.18
CA VAL A 92 0.45 25.13 13.37
C VAL A 92 1.14 25.28 12.03
N PHE A 93 1.84 24.25 11.57
CA PHE A 93 2.57 24.27 10.31
C PHE A 93 2.67 22.89 9.66
N TYR A 94 3.13 22.86 8.41
CA TYR A 94 3.09 21.71 7.51
C TYR A 94 4.48 21.33 6.99
N PRO A 95 5.39 20.77 7.81
CA PRO A 95 6.73 20.41 7.36
C PRO A 95 6.72 19.10 6.56
N ALA A 96 7.63 18.99 5.59
CA ALA A 96 7.97 17.71 4.97
C ALA A 96 8.72 16.81 5.94
N THR A 97 8.77 15.51 5.66
CA THR A 97 9.33 14.48 6.56
C THR A 97 10.71 14.81 7.13
N PRO A 98 11.73 15.19 6.33
CA PRO A 98 13.07 15.44 6.89
C PRO A 98 13.09 16.62 7.86
N VAL A 99 12.30 17.66 7.56
CA VAL A 99 12.19 18.87 8.38
C VAL A 99 11.40 18.57 9.66
N ALA A 100 10.33 17.78 9.57
CA ALA A 100 9.54 17.37 10.72
C ALA A 100 10.41 16.58 11.72
N TYR A 101 11.18 15.61 11.22
CA TYR A 101 12.10 14.81 12.03
C TYR A 101 13.22 15.65 12.65
N GLU A 102 13.82 16.57 11.88
CA GLU A 102 14.83 17.51 12.37
C GLU A 102 14.29 18.35 13.55
N LEU A 103 13.11 18.94 13.38
CA LEU A 103 12.47 19.77 14.41
C LEU A 103 12.08 18.94 15.66
N HIS A 104 11.64 17.70 15.47
CA HIS A 104 11.38 16.76 16.56
C HIS A 104 12.64 16.50 17.39
N LEU A 105 13.77 16.19 16.73
CA LEU A 105 15.06 15.98 17.42
C LEU A 105 15.55 17.23 18.16
N GLN A 106 15.20 18.43 17.69
CA GLN A 106 15.49 19.71 18.35
C GLN A 106 14.54 20.03 19.52
N GLY A 107 13.47 19.23 19.71
CA GLY A 107 12.42 19.49 20.70
C GLY A 107 11.55 20.70 20.34
N ALA A 108 11.50 21.07 19.05
CA ALA A 108 10.74 22.23 18.57
C ALA A 108 9.26 21.92 18.30
N LEU A 109 8.86 20.64 18.35
CA LEU A 109 7.49 20.18 18.15
C LEU A 109 6.84 19.80 19.48
N LEU A 110 5.56 20.13 19.66
CA LEU A 110 4.77 19.68 20.80
C LEU A 110 4.47 18.17 20.66
N PRO A 111 4.85 17.32 21.62
CA PRO A 111 4.48 15.90 21.60
C PRO A 111 2.96 15.71 21.66
N LEU A 112 2.42 14.81 20.83
CA LEU A 112 0.97 14.63 20.70
C LEU A 112 0.38 13.48 21.52
N ASP A 113 1.20 12.65 22.17
CA ASP A 113 0.75 11.41 22.85
C ASP A 113 -0.43 11.61 23.80
N ALA A 114 -0.29 12.59 24.69
CA ALA A 114 -1.32 12.88 25.68
C ALA A 114 -2.60 13.43 25.03
N LEU A 115 -2.48 14.14 23.92
CA LEU A 115 -3.61 14.73 23.19
C LEU A 115 -4.34 13.66 22.37
N ILE A 116 -3.60 12.80 21.68
CA ILE A 116 -4.10 11.62 20.96
C ILE A 116 -4.85 10.69 21.92
N ALA A 117 -4.26 10.39 23.08
CA ALA A 117 -4.87 9.52 24.07
C ALA A 117 -6.12 10.15 24.71
N ALA A 118 -6.12 11.46 24.96
CA ALA A 118 -7.25 12.15 25.58
C ALA A 118 -8.47 12.23 24.65
N ASP A 119 -8.25 12.42 23.35
CA ASP A 119 -9.30 12.54 22.35
C ASP A 119 -9.58 11.23 21.59
N GLU A 120 -8.96 10.13 22.01
CA GLU A 120 -9.14 8.79 21.44
C GLU A 120 -8.94 8.76 19.91
N ILE A 121 -7.91 9.47 19.41
CA ILE A 121 -7.62 9.53 17.97
C ILE A 121 -7.20 8.14 17.48
N ASP A 122 -7.99 7.57 16.56
CA ASP A 122 -7.72 6.27 15.95
C ASP A 122 -6.55 6.33 14.96
N LEU A 123 -5.35 5.99 15.44
CA LEU A 123 -4.15 5.94 14.61
C LEU A 123 -4.20 4.82 13.55
N ALA A 124 -5.07 3.82 13.70
CA ALA A 124 -5.24 2.73 12.72
C ALA A 124 -5.84 3.18 11.39
N ALA A 125 -6.56 4.31 11.44
CA ALA A 125 -7.21 4.90 10.28
C ALA A 125 -6.21 5.47 9.27
N TYR A 126 -4.97 5.73 9.69
CA TYR A 126 -3.89 6.14 8.80
C TYR A 126 -3.31 4.94 8.04
N ASP A 127 -2.72 5.24 6.89
CA ASP A 127 -1.77 4.35 6.27
C ASP A 127 -0.59 4.13 7.22
N ALA A 128 -0.19 2.87 7.39
CA ALA A 128 0.79 2.50 8.39
C ALA A 128 2.15 3.12 8.08
N GLU A 129 2.52 3.17 6.79
CA GLU A 129 3.80 3.70 6.34
C GLU A 129 3.81 5.23 6.43
N ALA A 130 2.68 5.87 6.13
CA ALA A 130 2.52 7.31 6.39
C ALA A 130 2.68 7.65 7.89
N LEU A 131 2.22 6.77 8.78
CA LEU A 131 2.33 6.99 10.22
C LEU A 131 3.75 6.78 10.74
N THR A 132 4.49 5.79 10.23
CA THR A 132 5.88 5.53 10.65
C THR A 132 6.80 6.71 10.36
N LEU A 133 6.55 7.48 9.31
CA LEU A 133 7.28 8.73 9.01
C LEU A 133 7.32 9.73 10.16
N TYR A 134 6.22 9.80 10.94
CA TYR A 134 5.97 10.86 11.90
C TYR A 134 5.89 10.37 13.35
N ALA A 135 6.33 9.14 13.61
CA ALA A 135 6.31 8.53 14.93
C ALA A 135 7.72 8.11 15.38
N GLN A 136 8.02 8.33 16.66
CA GLN A 136 9.19 7.75 17.32
C GLN A 136 8.71 6.94 18.52
N GLU A 137 9.17 5.70 18.69
CA GLU A 137 8.72 4.82 19.78
C GLU A 137 7.19 4.60 19.80
N GLY A 138 6.55 4.68 18.62
CA GLY A 138 5.08 4.55 18.47
C GLY A 138 4.30 5.82 18.79
N ALA A 139 4.98 6.89 19.20
CA ALA A 139 4.43 8.19 19.54
C ALA A 139 4.50 9.17 18.35
N PRO A 140 3.37 9.58 17.73
CA PRO A 140 3.39 10.60 16.69
C PRO A 140 3.78 11.98 17.24
N TYR A 141 4.77 12.61 16.64
CA TYR A 141 5.15 14.01 16.95
C TYR A 141 4.43 15.04 16.07
N CYS A 142 3.71 14.57 15.06
CA CYS A 142 2.74 15.33 14.26
C CYS A 142 1.73 14.37 13.62
N LEU A 143 0.55 14.86 13.21
CA LEU A 143 -0.43 14.01 12.51
C LEU A 143 -0.13 13.96 11.01
N PRO A 144 0.01 12.76 10.41
CA PRO A 144 0.26 12.63 8.97
C PRO A 144 -0.86 13.28 8.15
N ALA A 145 -0.51 13.96 7.08
CA ALA A 145 -1.47 14.58 6.18
C ALA A 145 -1.55 13.87 4.83
N ASP A 146 -0.40 13.59 4.24
CA ASP A 146 -0.29 12.92 2.97
C ASP A 146 0.90 11.96 2.91
N VAL A 147 0.87 11.15 1.86
CA VAL A 147 2.03 10.45 1.33
C VAL A 147 2.31 11.04 -0.05
N ALA A 148 3.56 11.41 -0.31
CA ALA A 148 4.01 12.03 -1.54
C ALA A 148 4.12 10.98 -2.67
N ALA A 149 3.02 10.30 -3.00
CA ALA A 149 3.01 9.26 -4.00
C ALA A 149 3.23 9.83 -5.42
N LEU A 150 3.92 9.01 -6.23
CA LEU A 150 4.26 9.27 -7.61
C LEU A 150 3.45 8.35 -8.55
N ALA A 151 3.27 8.79 -9.79
CA ALA A 151 2.67 8.04 -10.88
C ALA A 151 3.34 8.43 -12.21
N VAL A 152 3.10 7.66 -13.27
CA VAL A 152 3.45 8.05 -14.63
C VAL A 152 2.27 8.80 -15.25
N ILE A 153 2.44 10.08 -15.56
CA ILE A 153 1.52 10.82 -16.43
C ILE A 153 1.90 10.53 -17.89
N TYR A 154 0.91 10.26 -18.74
CA TYR A 154 1.15 9.94 -20.14
C TYR A 154 0.19 10.67 -21.09
N ASN A 155 0.69 11.06 -22.26
CA ASN A 155 -0.06 11.76 -23.30
C ASN A 155 -0.83 10.73 -24.15
N GLN A 156 -2.16 10.69 -23.99
CA GLN A 156 -3.01 9.70 -24.66
C GLN A 156 -3.01 9.88 -26.19
N ASP A 157 -2.88 11.11 -26.67
CA ASP A 157 -2.88 11.41 -28.09
C ASP A 157 -1.61 10.85 -28.76
N LEU A 158 -0.45 10.97 -28.10
CA LEU A 158 0.81 10.40 -28.60
C LEU A 158 0.79 8.86 -28.60
N PHE A 159 0.22 8.24 -27.56
CA PHE A 159 0.01 6.78 -27.53
C PHE A 159 -0.90 6.31 -28.67
N ALA A 160 -2.03 6.99 -28.87
CA ALA A 160 -2.97 6.66 -29.94
C ALA A 160 -2.36 6.83 -31.33
N ASN A 161 -1.60 7.91 -31.56
CA ASN A 161 -0.93 8.17 -32.84
C ASN A 161 0.12 7.11 -33.18
N ALA A 162 0.83 6.58 -32.18
CA ALA A 162 1.82 5.52 -32.34
C ALA A 162 1.20 4.10 -32.40
N GLY A 163 -0.10 3.96 -32.09
CA GLY A 163 -0.74 2.65 -31.95
C GLY A 163 -0.25 1.84 -30.75
N VAL A 164 0.31 2.52 -29.74
CA VAL A 164 0.82 1.92 -28.50
C VAL A 164 -0.32 1.86 -27.49
N ALA A 165 -0.52 0.70 -26.87
CA ALA A 165 -1.53 0.53 -25.84
C ALA A 165 -1.17 1.34 -24.58
N ALA A 166 -2.17 1.83 -23.85
CA ALA A 166 -1.94 2.47 -22.57
C ALA A 166 -1.24 1.50 -21.60
N PRO A 167 -0.41 2.02 -20.66
CA PRO A 167 0.28 1.16 -19.70
C PRO A 167 -0.69 0.33 -18.85
N LEU A 168 -0.35 -0.93 -18.62
CA LEU A 168 -1.14 -1.85 -17.79
C LEU A 168 -0.76 -1.71 -16.30
N PRO A 169 -1.70 -1.99 -15.37
CA PRO A 169 -1.35 -2.20 -13.97
C PRO A 169 -0.27 -3.31 -13.86
N ARG A 170 0.84 -3.02 -13.17
CA ARG A 170 2.03 -3.88 -12.98
C ARG A 170 3.02 -4.02 -14.15
N TRP A 171 3.02 -3.08 -15.10
CA TRP A 171 4.13 -2.95 -16.04
C TRP A 171 5.49 -2.74 -15.36
N THR A 172 6.55 -3.13 -16.04
CA THR A 172 7.94 -3.14 -15.55
C THR A 172 8.74 -1.93 -16.05
N TRP A 173 9.89 -1.65 -15.43
CA TRP A 173 10.82 -0.64 -15.97
C TRP A 173 11.29 -0.97 -17.39
N ASP A 174 11.36 -2.26 -17.76
CA ASP A 174 11.64 -2.67 -19.14
C ASP A 174 10.47 -2.34 -20.09
N ASP A 175 9.23 -2.56 -19.67
CA ASP A 175 8.04 -2.14 -20.42
C ASP A 175 8.01 -0.61 -20.59
N PHE A 176 8.39 0.14 -19.55
CA PHE A 176 8.51 1.59 -19.59
C PHE A 176 9.55 2.04 -20.63
N ARG A 177 10.75 1.43 -20.63
CA ARG A 177 11.81 1.71 -21.63
C ARG A 177 11.37 1.35 -23.04
N ALA A 178 10.76 0.18 -23.24
CA ALA A 178 10.26 -0.24 -24.56
C ALA A 178 9.15 0.67 -25.08
N THR A 179 8.25 1.10 -24.18
CA THR A 179 7.18 2.07 -24.48
C THR A 179 7.78 3.43 -24.85
N ALA A 180 8.79 3.90 -24.11
CA ALA A 180 9.50 5.13 -24.40
C ALA A 180 10.18 5.09 -25.79
N GLN A 181 10.83 3.97 -26.14
CA GLN A 181 11.42 3.77 -27.46
C GLN A 181 10.37 3.81 -28.57
N ALA A 182 9.22 3.16 -28.38
CA ALA A 182 8.13 3.16 -29.36
C ALA A 182 7.49 4.54 -29.57
N LEU A 183 7.58 5.42 -28.57
CA LEU A 183 6.99 6.77 -28.59
C LEU A 183 7.99 7.87 -28.93
N THR A 184 9.27 7.52 -29.11
CA THR A 184 10.31 8.45 -29.55
C THR A 184 10.28 8.57 -31.07
N VAL A 185 10.14 9.80 -31.57
CA VAL A 185 10.04 10.09 -33.00
C VAL A 185 11.08 11.14 -33.38
N ASP A 186 11.92 10.80 -34.35
CA ASP A 186 12.84 11.75 -34.96
C ASP A 186 12.05 12.76 -35.80
N GLY A 187 12.15 14.04 -35.44
CA GLY A 187 11.50 15.13 -36.15
C GLY A 187 12.34 15.69 -37.31
N GLY A 188 13.55 15.21 -37.52
CA GLY A 188 14.53 15.75 -38.47
C GLY A 188 15.32 16.96 -37.95
N SER A 189 14.97 17.49 -36.78
CA SER A 189 15.77 18.44 -35.98
C SER A 189 15.42 18.31 -34.49
N ASP A 190 16.25 18.87 -33.61
CA ASP A 190 16.01 18.87 -32.17
C ASP A 190 14.74 19.63 -31.78
N GLU A 191 14.41 20.71 -32.50
CA GLU A 191 13.17 21.48 -32.29
C GLU A 191 11.90 20.70 -32.63
N THR A 192 11.96 19.68 -33.50
CA THR A 192 10.78 18.90 -33.92
C THR A 192 10.77 17.49 -33.35
N ARG A 193 11.80 17.11 -32.61
CA ARG A 193 11.93 15.80 -31.97
C ARG A 193 10.86 15.60 -30.89
N GLN A 194 10.35 14.38 -30.82
CA GLN A 194 9.46 13.89 -29.77
C GLN A 194 10.18 12.80 -28.98
N PHE A 195 10.10 12.87 -27.66
CA PHE A 195 10.70 11.93 -26.72
C PHE A 195 9.65 10.99 -26.14
N GLY A 196 10.07 9.77 -25.79
CA GLY A 196 9.24 8.83 -25.04
C GLY A 196 9.03 9.27 -23.60
N VAL A 197 10.04 9.89 -22.99
CA VAL A 197 10.07 10.29 -21.58
C VAL A 197 10.65 11.70 -21.46
N ASP A 198 10.13 12.50 -20.52
CA ASP A 198 10.62 13.85 -20.22
C ASP A 198 11.84 13.83 -19.28
N ASP A 199 11.67 13.31 -18.06
CA ASP A 199 12.73 13.12 -17.09
C ASP A 199 12.45 11.88 -16.24
N SER A 200 13.49 11.08 -15.99
CA SER A 200 13.47 9.90 -15.13
C SER A 200 14.57 9.93 -14.05
N THR A 201 15.43 10.94 -14.04
CA THR A 201 16.63 11.00 -13.18
C THR A 201 16.35 11.62 -11.81
N ARG A 202 15.34 12.50 -11.71
CA ARG A 202 14.93 13.16 -10.45
C ARG A 202 14.62 12.19 -9.32
N ASP A 203 13.98 11.08 -9.64
CA ASP A 203 13.50 10.10 -8.68
C ASP A 203 14.40 8.84 -8.64
N TRP A 204 15.70 8.97 -8.91
CA TRP A 204 16.65 7.84 -8.95
C TRP A 204 16.70 6.98 -7.67
N PRO A 205 16.55 7.48 -6.42
CA PRO A 205 16.57 6.62 -5.23
C PRO A 205 15.38 5.65 -5.20
N LEU A 206 14.26 6.06 -5.80
CA LEU A 206 13.09 5.21 -5.96
C LEU A 206 13.39 4.06 -6.91
N LEU A 207 14.01 4.35 -8.06
CA LEU A 207 14.37 3.30 -9.01
C LEU A 207 15.37 2.33 -8.39
N LEU A 208 16.38 2.84 -7.67
CA LEU A 208 17.33 2.02 -6.93
C LEU A 208 16.58 1.00 -6.05
N TRP A 209 15.71 1.48 -5.16
CA TRP A 209 14.94 0.57 -4.29
C TRP A 209 14.06 -0.38 -5.09
N SER A 210 13.42 0.10 -6.17
CA SER A 210 12.59 -0.74 -7.04
C SER A 210 13.37 -1.90 -7.66
N GLN A 211 14.66 -1.73 -7.90
CA GLN A 211 15.52 -2.77 -8.46
C GLN A 211 16.21 -3.63 -7.39
N THR A 212 16.57 -3.08 -6.23
CA THR A 212 17.45 -3.77 -5.27
C THR A 212 16.80 -4.10 -3.92
N GLY A 213 15.64 -3.51 -3.63
CA GLY A 213 14.91 -3.73 -2.37
C GLY A 213 15.48 -2.99 -1.16
N HIS A 214 16.49 -2.13 -1.33
CA HIS A 214 17.10 -1.34 -0.25
C HIS A 214 17.40 0.10 -0.67
N ASN A 215 17.69 0.95 0.33
CA ASN A 215 17.99 2.38 0.13
C ASN A 215 19.48 2.57 -0.20
N ALA A 216 19.85 3.82 -0.47
CA ALA A 216 21.23 4.27 -0.48
C ALA A 216 21.99 4.03 0.85
N PHE A 217 21.27 3.74 1.95
CA PHE A 217 21.83 3.48 3.28
C PHE A 217 21.19 2.24 3.92
N ASP A 218 21.91 1.64 4.87
CA ASP A 218 21.47 0.44 5.61
C ASP A 218 20.36 0.69 6.64
N ASP A 219 20.20 1.94 7.10
CA ASP A 219 19.19 2.33 8.08
C ASP A 219 18.84 3.82 7.89
N PRO A 220 17.55 4.18 7.74
CA PRO A 220 17.15 5.56 7.49
C PRO A 220 17.26 6.48 8.73
N TYR A 221 17.22 5.93 9.95
CA TYR A 221 17.29 6.71 11.21
C TYR A 221 18.71 6.78 11.76
N THR A 222 19.47 5.69 11.61
CA THR A 222 20.84 5.54 12.07
C THR A 222 21.71 4.97 10.94
N PRO A 223 21.96 5.75 9.88
CA PRO A 223 22.78 5.26 8.76
C PRO A 223 24.19 4.92 9.26
N ARG A 224 24.64 3.69 9.01
CA ARG A 224 25.97 3.20 9.38
C ARG A 224 26.79 2.86 8.13
N LYS A 225 26.15 2.51 7.02
CA LYS A 225 26.78 2.13 5.76
C LYS A 225 26.07 2.82 4.60
N LEU A 226 26.86 3.19 3.60
CA LEU A 226 26.36 3.55 2.29
C LEU A 226 26.27 2.27 1.44
N LEU A 227 25.17 2.09 0.71
CA LEU A 227 24.89 0.94 -0.15
C LEU A 227 24.91 1.29 -1.65
N LEU A 228 25.58 2.39 -2.03
CA LEU A 228 25.62 2.84 -3.42
C LEU A 228 26.66 2.13 -4.28
N ASP A 229 27.59 1.38 -3.68
CA ASP A 229 28.69 0.73 -4.38
C ASP A 229 28.42 -0.71 -4.83
N GLU A 230 27.19 -1.18 -4.63
CA GLU A 230 26.79 -2.50 -5.08
C GLU A 230 26.59 -2.49 -6.62
N PRO A 231 27.03 -3.55 -7.33
CA PRO A 231 26.92 -3.63 -8.79
C PRO A 231 25.52 -3.33 -9.32
N GLU A 232 24.49 -3.76 -8.60
CA GLU A 232 23.08 -3.58 -8.91
C GLU A 232 22.66 -2.11 -8.84
N VAL A 233 23.21 -1.33 -7.90
CA VAL A 233 22.99 0.12 -7.80
C VAL A 233 23.63 0.86 -8.96
N LEU A 234 24.90 0.52 -9.25
CA LEU A 234 25.63 1.10 -10.37
C LEU A 234 24.89 0.84 -11.69
N ALA A 235 24.35 -0.37 -11.87
CA ALA A 235 23.57 -0.74 -13.03
C ALA A 235 22.25 0.06 -13.13
N ALA A 236 21.53 0.28 -12.01
CA ALA A 236 20.30 1.06 -12.00
C ALA A 236 20.54 2.54 -12.36
N LEU A 237 21.61 3.15 -11.83
CA LEU A 237 21.98 4.52 -12.14
C LEU A 237 22.44 4.66 -13.60
N GLN A 238 23.25 3.71 -14.08
CA GLN A 238 23.67 3.72 -15.48
C GLN A 238 22.46 3.54 -16.41
N TRP A 239 21.52 2.66 -16.08
CA TRP A 239 20.29 2.46 -16.85
C TRP A 239 19.47 3.74 -16.98
N LEU A 240 19.38 4.57 -15.92
CA LEU A 240 18.72 5.87 -15.97
C LEU A 240 19.42 6.85 -16.91
N ALA A 241 20.75 6.93 -16.84
CA ALA A 241 21.55 7.79 -17.70
C ALA A 241 21.42 7.35 -19.18
N ASP A 242 21.38 6.04 -19.43
CA ASP A 242 21.31 5.47 -20.76
C ASP A 242 20.00 5.81 -21.49
N LEU A 243 18.89 6.08 -20.78
CA LEU A 243 17.63 6.50 -21.41
C LEU A 243 17.79 7.77 -22.26
N ALA A 244 18.59 8.74 -21.79
CA ALA A 244 18.90 9.95 -22.55
C ALA A 244 20.12 9.72 -23.47
N ASN A 245 21.20 9.16 -22.93
CA ASN A 245 22.52 9.23 -23.57
C ASN A 245 22.79 8.09 -24.56
N VAL A 246 22.08 6.97 -24.45
CA VAL A 246 22.26 5.79 -25.32
C VAL A 246 21.00 5.54 -26.14
N ASP A 247 19.84 5.47 -25.49
CA ASP A 247 18.56 5.19 -26.15
C ASP A 247 18.00 6.42 -26.87
N GLY A 248 18.33 7.62 -26.40
CA GLY A 248 17.81 8.88 -26.94
C GLY A 248 16.29 9.04 -26.78
N VAL A 249 15.69 8.37 -25.79
CA VAL A 249 14.25 8.41 -25.52
C VAL A 249 13.84 9.50 -24.53
N ALA A 250 14.82 10.15 -23.90
CA ALA A 250 14.67 11.34 -23.07
C ALA A 250 15.58 12.47 -23.57
N PRO A 251 15.22 13.75 -23.37
CA PRO A 251 16.07 14.89 -23.70
C PRO A 251 17.32 14.92 -22.83
N SER A 252 18.50 15.10 -23.44
CA SER A 252 19.74 15.32 -22.67
C SER A 252 19.69 16.64 -21.92
N ARG A 253 20.54 16.79 -20.90
CA ARG A 253 20.57 18.03 -20.13
C ARG A 253 20.97 19.24 -20.98
N GLU A 254 21.94 19.09 -21.88
CA GLU A 254 22.34 20.15 -22.80
C GLU A 254 21.17 20.57 -23.68
N LEU A 255 20.38 19.61 -24.18
CA LEU A 255 19.25 19.91 -25.04
C LEU A 255 18.13 20.67 -24.32
N GLN A 256 17.87 20.33 -23.06
CA GLN A 256 16.91 21.06 -22.23
C GLN A 256 17.34 22.52 -22.05
N ASP A 257 18.63 22.74 -21.74
CA ASP A 257 19.22 24.06 -21.56
C ASP A 257 19.21 24.85 -22.90
N ASP A 258 19.56 24.22 -24.03
CA ASP A 258 19.61 24.85 -25.36
C ASP A 258 18.23 25.26 -25.90
N LEU A 259 17.19 24.46 -25.60
CA LEU A 259 15.82 24.74 -26.03
C LEU A 259 15.03 25.60 -25.03
N GLU A 260 15.57 25.84 -23.84
CA GLU A 260 14.89 26.56 -22.75
C GLU A 260 13.51 25.95 -22.40
N ILE A 261 13.42 24.62 -22.40
CA ILE A 261 12.19 23.88 -22.04
C ILE A 261 12.43 23.06 -20.76
N ASP A 262 11.71 23.42 -19.69
CA ASP A 262 11.82 22.74 -18.39
C ASP A 262 10.87 21.53 -18.22
N ASP A 263 9.81 21.45 -19.03
CA ASP A 263 8.80 20.38 -18.98
C ASP A 263 8.39 20.01 -20.41
N PHE A 264 9.09 19.05 -21.01
CA PHE A 264 8.82 18.58 -22.37
C PHE A 264 7.46 17.90 -22.47
N PHE A 265 6.95 17.31 -21.38
CA PHE A 265 5.63 16.71 -21.35
C PHE A 265 4.54 17.77 -21.57
N LEU A 266 4.51 18.84 -20.76
CA LEU A 266 3.57 19.96 -20.91
C LEU A 266 3.71 20.67 -22.26
N ALA A 267 4.93 20.74 -22.80
CA ALA A 267 5.18 21.26 -24.14
C ALA A 267 4.63 20.35 -25.26
N GLY A 268 4.11 19.17 -24.93
CA GLY A 268 3.62 18.17 -25.90
C GLY A 268 4.74 17.46 -26.67
N LYS A 269 5.97 17.52 -26.16
CA LYS A 269 7.19 16.98 -26.79
C LYS A 269 7.69 15.69 -26.15
N ALA A 270 7.15 15.29 -25.00
CA ALA A 270 7.42 13.99 -24.39
C ALA A 270 6.11 13.22 -24.13
N ALA A 271 6.13 11.90 -24.32
CA ALA A 271 4.95 11.07 -24.19
C ALA A 271 4.64 10.65 -22.75
N MET A 272 5.65 10.56 -21.88
CA MET A 272 5.51 10.15 -20.48
C MET A 272 6.37 11.00 -19.54
N ARG A 273 5.95 11.14 -18.29
CA ARG A 273 6.74 11.74 -17.21
C ARG A 273 6.38 11.11 -15.86
N ILE A 274 7.35 10.97 -14.95
CA ILE A 274 7.07 10.62 -13.55
C ILE A 274 6.71 11.90 -12.80
N VAL A 275 5.55 11.92 -12.15
CA VAL A 275 5.03 13.10 -11.44
C VAL A 275 4.53 12.74 -10.06
N GLY A 276 4.67 13.67 -9.12
CA GLY A 276 4.01 13.59 -7.83
C GLY A 276 2.58 14.08 -7.89
N GLN A 277 1.71 13.58 -7.00
CA GLN A 277 0.31 14.03 -6.96
C GLN A 277 0.17 15.54 -6.69
N TRP A 278 1.13 16.14 -5.98
CA TRP A 278 1.20 17.59 -5.74
C TRP A 278 1.39 18.41 -7.01
N GLU A 279 1.89 17.80 -8.09
CA GLU A 279 2.09 18.47 -9.38
C GLU A 279 0.83 18.38 -10.26
N LEU A 280 -0.11 17.49 -9.94
CA LEU A 280 -1.24 17.14 -10.81
C LEU A 280 -2.12 18.34 -11.19
N ALA A 281 -2.28 19.29 -10.27
CA ALA A 281 -3.08 20.49 -10.53
C ALA A 281 -2.49 21.37 -11.63
N ARG A 282 -1.16 21.43 -11.75
CA ARG A 282 -0.46 22.13 -12.84
C ARG A 282 -0.82 21.47 -14.18
N TYR A 283 -0.72 20.15 -14.28
CA TYR A 283 -1.07 19.42 -15.51
C TYR A 283 -2.56 19.55 -15.87
N VAL A 284 -3.46 19.55 -14.88
CA VAL A 284 -4.90 19.80 -15.11
C VAL A 284 -5.16 21.22 -15.64
N ALA A 285 -4.38 22.21 -15.21
CA ALA A 285 -4.54 23.60 -15.61
C ALA A 285 -3.93 23.89 -16.99
N ASP A 286 -2.74 23.34 -17.26
CA ASP A 286 -1.88 23.81 -18.34
C ASP A 286 -1.81 22.85 -19.54
N ALA A 287 -2.10 21.55 -19.36
CA ALA A 287 -2.07 20.59 -20.47
C ALA A 287 -3.20 20.87 -21.47
N ASN A 288 -2.84 20.99 -22.75
CA ASN A 288 -3.77 21.26 -23.85
C ASN A 288 -4.12 19.99 -24.67
N PHE A 289 -3.78 18.82 -24.16
CA PHE A 289 -4.00 17.49 -24.75
C PHE A 289 -4.61 16.53 -23.72
N ALA A 290 -5.11 15.38 -24.18
CA ALA A 290 -5.62 14.35 -23.29
C ALA A 290 -4.46 13.60 -22.62
N PHE A 291 -4.48 13.51 -21.29
CA PHE A 291 -3.51 12.72 -20.53
C PHE A 291 -4.21 11.68 -19.65
N GLY A 292 -3.51 10.58 -19.40
CA GLY A 292 -3.87 9.57 -18.42
C GLY A 292 -2.81 9.47 -17.33
N LEU A 293 -3.08 8.64 -16.33
CA LEU A 293 -2.15 8.27 -15.28
C LEU A 293 -2.01 6.76 -15.25
N ALA A 294 -0.79 6.29 -15.02
CA ALA A 294 -0.47 4.88 -14.81
C ALA A 294 0.32 4.73 -13.51
N PRO A 295 0.20 3.60 -12.80
CA PRO A 295 1.06 3.30 -11.66
C PRO A 295 2.54 3.39 -12.04
N LEU A 296 3.43 3.59 -11.07
CA LEU A 296 4.85 3.46 -11.32
C LEU A 296 5.20 2.07 -11.87
N PRO A 297 6.19 1.96 -12.79
CA PRO A 297 6.71 0.67 -13.19
C PRO A 297 7.41 -0.03 -12.01
N ARG A 298 7.38 -1.36 -12.01
CA ARG A 298 8.10 -2.17 -11.01
C ARG A 298 9.43 -2.71 -11.55
N GLY A 299 10.40 -2.83 -10.67
CA GLY A 299 11.57 -3.69 -10.87
C GLY A 299 11.30 -5.06 -10.28
N GLU A 300 12.29 -5.59 -9.56
CA GLU A 300 12.08 -6.72 -8.64
C GLU A 300 10.97 -6.39 -7.63
N TYR A 301 10.94 -5.14 -7.16
CA TYR A 301 9.99 -4.62 -6.19
C TYR A 301 9.09 -3.53 -6.81
N ALA A 302 7.80 -3.58 -6.49
CA ALA A 302 6.87 -2.47 -6.72
C ALA A 302 7.06 -1.45 -5.59
N VAL A 303 7.49 -0.24 -5.93
CA VAL A 303 7.90 0.76 -4.94
C VAL A 303 7.31 2.11 -5.28
N ASN A 304 6.85 2.85 -4.26
CA ASN A 304 6.59 4.29 -4.36
C ASN A 304 7.39 5.04 -3.30
N ARG A 305 7.33 6.36 -3.35
CA ARG A 305 8.05 7.25 -2.46
C ARG A 305 7.45 7.22 -1.04
N LEU A 306 8.27 6.90 -0.03
CA LEU A 306 7.97 7.10 1.39
C LEU A 306 8.41 8.51 1.80
N ASP A 307 7.54 9.48 1.57
CA ASP A 307 7.70 10.86 2.01
C ASP A 307 6.31 11.47 2.10
N GLY A 308 6.19 12.71 2.54
CA GLY A 308 4.91 13.38 2.67
C GLY A 308 5.04 14.64 3.49
N SER A 309 3.97 14.97 4.19
CA SER A 309 3.98 16.03 5.19
C SER A 309 3.00 15.71 6.32
N CYS A 310 3.22 16.38 7.46
CA CYS A 310 2.35 16.26 8.62
C CYS A 310 1.88 17.64 9.08
N TYR A 311 0.83 17.69 9.90
CA TYR A 311 0.45 18.89 10.64
C TYR A 311 1.06 18.85 12.03
N ALA A 312 1.99 19.75 12.29
CA ALA A 312 2.75 19.85 13.54
C ALA A 312 2.33 21.09 14.35
N ILE A 313 2.51 21.02 15.67
CA ILE A 313 2.30 22.13 16.61
C ILE A 313 3.65 22.55 17.18
N ALA A 314 3.92 23.85 17.24
CA ALA A 314 5.17 24.34 17.82
C ALA A 314 5.22 24.06 19.34
N ALA A 315 6.35 23.57 19.86
CA ALA A 315 6.53 23.30 21.29
C ALA A 315 6.39 24.55 22.17
N ASN A 316 6.68 25.72 21.60
CA ASN A 316 6.58 27.04 22.22
C ASN A 316 5.25 27.76 21.90
N SER A 317 4.26 27.11 21.29
CA SER A 317 2.95 27.71 21.04
C SER A 317 2.36 28.23 22.34
N ALA A 318 1.87 29.48 22.31
CA ALA A 318 1.17 30.07 23.45
C ALA A 318 -0.26 29.52 23.60
N GLN A 319 -0.76 28.78 22.60
CA GLN A 319 -2.15 28.34 22.48
C GLN A 319 -2.26 26.86 22.05
N PRO A 320 -1.58 25.92 22.75
CA PRO A 320 -1.46 24.54 22.30
C PRO A 320 -2.80 23.80 22.19
N ALA A 321 -3.78 24.11 23.05
CA ALA A 321 -5.11 23.51 22.99
C ALA A 321 -5.90 23.94 21.76
N ALA A 322 -5.88 25.24 21.42
CA ALA A 322 -6.55 25.75 20.22
C ALA A 322 -5.83 25.30 18.93
N ALA A 323 -4.51 25.19 18.96
CA ALA A 323 -3.73 24.60 17.87
C ALA A 323 -4.11 23.12 17.67
N TRP A 324 -4.30 22.35 18.75
CA TRP A 324 -4.71 20.96 18.69
C TRP A 324 -6.11 20.76 18.09
N GLU A 325 -7.10 21.58 18.47
CA GLU A 325 -8.42 21.55 17.83
C GLU A 325 -8.31 21.75 16.31
N PHE A 326 -7.44 22.64 15.87
CA PHE A 326 -7.23 22.89 14.45
C PHE A 326 -6.50 21.73 13.76
N VAL A 327 -5.47 21.14 14.39
CA VAL A 327 -4.78 19.95 13.84
C VAL A 327 -5.74 18.76 13.72
N LYS A 328 -6.62 18.51 14.70
CA LYS A 328 -7.67 17.48 14.58
C LYS A 328 -8.57 17.74 13.37
N PHE A 329 -9.00 18.98 13.18
CA PHE A 329 -9.85 19.35 12.05
C PHE A 329 -9.18 19.09 10.69
N LEU A 330 -7.86 19.29 10.60
CA LEU A 330 -7.07 19.14 9.38
C LEU A 330 -6.68 17.70 9.06
N ALA A 331 -6.46 16.87 10.07
CA ALA A 331 -5.71 15.61 9.90
C ALA A 331 -6.28 14.40 10.64
N ALA A 332 -7.14 14.56 11.64
CA ALA A 332 -7.70 13.43 12.38
C ALA A 332 -8.75 12.67 11.56
N PRO A 333 -9.00 11.38 11.87
CA PRO A 333 -10.08 10.61 11.26
C PRO A 333 -11.40 11.36 11.35
N HIS A 334 -12.18 11.32 10.27
CA HIS A 334 -13.45 12.03 10.09
C HIS A 334 -13.36 13.56 10.13
N GLY A 335 -12.16 14.14 10.19
CA GLY A 335 -11.92 15.57 10.16
C GLY A 335 -12.52 16.24 8.92
N VAL A 336 -13.34 17.26 9.12
CA VAL A 336 -14.01 17.97 8.01
C VAL A 336 -12.99 18.70 7.12
N GLY A 337 -11.94 19.25 7.73
CA GLY A 337 -10.81 19.85 6.99
C GLY A 337 -10.06 18.79 6.18
N ALA A 338 -9.74 17.64 6.79
CA ALA A 338 -9.08 16.51 6.14
C ALA A 338 -9.85 16.01 4.90
N ARG A 339 -11.19 15.97 4.95
CA ARG A 339 -12.03 15.62 3.79
C ARG A 339 -11.96 16.66 2.68
N LEU A 340 -11.84 17.96 3.02
CA LEU A 340 -11.76 19.05 2.05
C LEU A 340 -10.38 19.10 1.36
N ILE A 341 -9.30 19.10 2.15
CA ILE A 341 -8.15 18.18 1.98
C ILE A 341 -8.15 17.31 0.73
N ALA A 342 -8.53 16.06 0.97
CA ALA A 342 -8.56 14.99 -0.03
C ALA A 342 -9.42 15.33 -1.25
N SER A 343 -10.53 16.07 -1.09
CA SER A 343 -11.41 16.44 -2.21
C SER A 343 -10.73 17.37 -3.23
N ALA A 344 -9.62 18.03 -2.86
CA ALA A 344 -8.83 18.84 -3.79
C ALA A 344 -7.91 18.00 -4.70
N GLN A 345 -7.69 16.73 -4.38
CA GLN A 345 -6.92 15.75 -5.16
C GLN A 345 -5.45 16.12 -5.42
N GLN A 346 -4.87 17.01 -4.62
CA GLN A 346 -3.48 17.46 -4.77
C GLN A 346 -2.46 16.75 -3.88
N SER A 347 -2.89 15.80 -3.07
CA SER A 347 -1.97 14.92 -2.36
C SER A 347 -2.65 13.58 -2.09
N THR A 348 -1.86 12.53 -1.86
CA THR A 348 -2.39 11.22 -1.52
C THR A 348 -2.71 11.21 -0.03
N PRO A 349 -3.98 11.11 0.40
CA PRO A 349 -4.32 11.26 1.81
C PRO A 349 -3.67 10.18 2.67
N ALA A 350 -3.09 10.57 3.81
CA ALA A 350 -2.55 9.61 4.76
C ALA A 350 -3.66 8.79 5.44
N LEU A 351 -4.89 9.32 5.54
CA LEU A 351 -6.05 8.57 6.05
C LEU A 351 -6.63 7.64 4.97
N ARG A 352 -6.72 6.34 5.27
CA ARG A 352 -7.24 5.31 4.35
C ARG A 352 -8.70 5.55 3.96
N GLU A 353 -9.51 6.06 4.87
CA GLU A 353 -10.91 6.40 4.58
C GLU A 353 -11.02 7.47 3.48
N LEU A 354 -10.06 8.40 3.40
CA LEU A 354 -10.07 9.49 2.43
C LEU A 354 -9.62 9.02 1.05
N GLN A 355 -8.75 8.00 0.98
CA GLN A 355 -8.35 7.35 -0.27
C GLN A 355 -9.54 6.66 -0.97
N ARG A 356 -10.60 6.32 -0.23
CA ARG A 356 -11.84 5.72 -0.74
C ARG A 356 -12.95 6.74 -1.01
N LEU A 357 -12.71 8.01 -0.73
CA LEU A 357 -13.72 9.06 -0.87
C LEU A 357 -14.06 9.26 -2.36
N PRO A 358 -15.35 9.24 -2.76
CA PRO A 358 -15.72 9.45 -4.17
C PRO A 358 -15.22 10.78 -4.75
N ALA A 359 -15.16 11.83 -3.93
CA ALA A 359 -14.60 13.12 -4.33
C ALA A 359 -13.09 13.06 -4.61
N TYR A 360 -12.35 12.23 -3.85
CA TYR A 360 -10.94 11.97 -4.08
C TYR A 360 -10.72 11.12 -5.33
N LEU A 361 -11.55 10.10 -5.57
CA LEU A 361 -11.41 9.15 -6.68
C LEU A 361 -11.96 9.65 -8.04
N ARG A 362 -12.37 10.91 -8.12
CA ARG A 362 -12.96 11.46 -9.34
C ARG A 362 -11.89 11.60 -10.43
N PRO A 363 -12.14 11.16 -11.68
CA PRO A 363 -11.18 11.39 -12.77
C PRO A 363 -10.86 12.86 -13.00
N VAL A 364 -9.61 13.17 -13.37
CA VAL A 364 -9.13 14.55 -13.55
C VAL A 364 -8.64 14.83 -14.98
N GLY A 365 -8.60 16.12 -15.34
CA GLY A 365 -8.05 16.58 -16.60
C GLY A 365 -8.85 16.19 -17.85
N PRO A 366 -8.37 16.58 -19.05
CA PRO A 366 -9.08 16.40 -20.32
C PRO A 366 -9.27 14.93 -20.72
N GLY A 367 -8.34 14.05 -20.32
CA GLY A 367 -8.36 12.61 -20.62
C GLY A 367 -9.03 11.73 -19.57
N LYS A 368 -9.69 12.33 -18.56
CA LYS A 368 -10.28 11.61 -17.41
C LYS A 368 -9.27 10.67 -16.74
N ALA A 369 -8.09 11.19 -16.41
CA ALA A 369 -7.04 10.43 -15.75
C ALA A 369 -7.51 9.88 -14.40
N ASP A 370 -7.27 8.60 -14.14
CA ASP A 370 -7.64 7.95 -12.89
C ASP A 370 -6.58 8.19 -11.82
N VAL A 371 -6.95 8.93 -10.77
CA VAL A 371 -6.06 9.25 -9.65
C VAL A 371 -5.70 8.03 -8.80
N ARG A 372 -6.38 6.89 -8.98
CA ARG A 372 -5.98 5.62 -8.36
C ARG A 372 -4.58 5.17 -8.77
N ALA A 373 -4.02 5.71 -9.85
CA ALA A 373 -2.62 5.49 -10.19
C ALA A 373 -1.62 5.95 -9.12
N PHE A 374 -1.99 6.95 -8.29
CA PHE A 374 -1.21 7.37 -7.12
C PHE A 374 -1.49 6.51 -5.89
N LEU A 375 -2.65 5.85 -5.85
CA LEU A 375 -2.92 4.88 -4.82
C LEU A 375 -2.09 3.64 -5.12
N ALA A 376 -1.17 3.39 -4.22
CA ALA A 376 -0.47 2.14 -4.13
C ALA A 376 -1.44 0.96 -4.31
N PRO A 377 -1.16 0.00 -5.21
CA PRO A 377 -1.66 -1.34 -5.02
C PRO A 377 -1.09 -1.87 -3.67
N VAL A 378 -1.77 -2.82 -3.02
CA VAL A 378 -1.42 -3.21 -1.64
C VAL A 378 -0.09 -3.99 -1.52
N ASP A 379 0.65 -4.13 -2.62
CA ASP A 379 2.00 -4.67 -2.78
C ASP A 379 3.10 -3.62 -2.72
N LEU A 380 2.74 -2.34 -2.60
CA LEU A 380 3.67 -1.23 -2.69
C LEU A 380 4.59 -1.19 -1.47
N ARG A 381 5.88 -1.42 -1.69
CA ARG A 381 6.93 -1.05 -0.75
C ARG A 381 7.11 0.46 -0.85
N PHE A 382 7.52 1.10 0.23
CA PHE A 382 7.88 2.50 0.17
C PHE A 382 9.39 2.67 0.34
N SER A 383 10.00 3.41 -0.57
CA SER A 383 11.42 3.79 -0.51
C SER A 383 11.55 5.09 0.26
N TRP A 384 12.41 5.11 1.29
CA TRP A 384 12.75 6.39 1.91
C TRP A 384 13.56 7.20 0.92
N TYR A 385 12.93 8.23 0.36
CA TYR A 385 13.61 9.15 -0.55
C TYR A 385 14.79 9.83 0.15
N ASP A 386 14.59 10.17 1.42
CA ASP A 386 15.55 10.86 2.29
C ASP A 386 15.75 10.08 3.62
N PRO A 387 16.97 9.59 3.95
CA PRO A 387 17.40 9.28 5.30
C PRO A 387 17.10 10.43 6.26
N LEU A 388 16.51 10.07 7.40
CA LEU A 388 16.20 10.95 8.50
C LEU A 388 17.45 11.18 9.35
N HIS A 389 18.42 11.93 8.81
CA HIS A 389 19.62 12.35 9.54
C HIS A 389 19.92 13.84 9.32
N PRO A 390 20.32 14.61 10.35
CA PRO A 390 20.60 16.05 10.19
C PRO A 390 21.69 16.41 9.17
N LEU A 391 22.61 15.48 8.88
CA LEU A 391 23.65 15.64 7.85
C LEU A 391 23.21 15.18 6.45
N PHE A 392 21.98 14.69 6.29
CA PHE A 392 21.52 14.14 5.01
C PHE A 392 21.33 15.22 3.94
N ALA A 393 20.82 16.41 4.29
CA ALA A 393 20.64 17.48 3.32
C ALA A 393 21.96 17.86 2.61
N ASP A 394 23.05 17.99 3.37
CA ASP A 394 24.39 18.26 2.84
C ASP A 394 24.89 17.11 1.97
N TRP A 395 24.60 15.86 2.35
CA TRP A 395 24.95 14.68 1.56
C TRP A 395 24.18 14.63 0.24
N ALA A 396 22.86 14.84 0.27
CA ALA A 396 21.99 14.78 -0.89
C ALA A 396 22.37 15.84 -1.92
N GLU A 397 22.68 17.06 -1.48
CA GLU A 397 23.21 18.12 -2.36
C GLU A 397 24.52 17.68 -3.03
N GLN A 398 25.44 17.09 -2.26
CA GLN A 398 26.73 16.63 -2.77
C GLN A 398 26.58 15.48 -3.78
N VAL A 399 25.76 14.48 -3.46
CA VAL A 399 25.50 13.34 -4.35
C VAL A 399 24.82 13.80 -5.63
N ASN A 400 23.78 14.64 -5.54
CA ASN A 400 23.09 15.16 -6.72
C ASN A 400 24.05 15.95 -7.61
N LYS A 401 24.98 16.72 -7.03
CA LYS A 401 26.00 17.45 -7.79
C LYS A 401 26.97 16.52 -8.52
N GLN A 402 27.39 15.41 -7.89
CA GLN A 402 28.29 14.43 -8.48
C GLN A 402 27.61 13.60 -9.58
N LEU A 403 26.34 13.23 -9.38
CA LEU A 403 25.58 12.48 -10.38
C LEU A 403 25.26 13.30 -11.64
N VAL A 404 25.42 14.64 -11.64
CA VAL A 404 25.22 15.46 -12.85
C VAL A 404 26.08 14.98 -14.02
N ASP A 405 27.34 14.62 -13.77
CA ASP A 405 28.26 14.20 -14.83
C ASP A 405 27.87 12.81 -15.37
N VAL A 406 27.26 11.96 -14.54
CA VAL A 406 26.61 10.70 -14.96
C VAL A 406 25.39 10.97 -15.84
N TRP A 407 24.52 11.91 -15.45
CA TRP A 407 23.31 12.24 -16.19
C TRP A 407 23.58 12.87 -17.56
N LYS A 408 24.71 13.58 -17.71
CA LYS A 408 25.20 14.08 -19.00
C LYS A 408 25.88 13.01 -19.85
N GLY A 409 26.27 11.89 -19.24
CA GLY A 409 27.09 10.87 -19.89
C GLY A 409 28.56 11.26 -20.03
N ASP A 410 29.02 12.27 -19.30
CA ASP A 410 30.43 12.69 -19.25
C ASP A 410 31.28 11.62 -18.55
N ASP A 411 30.75 11.02 -17.48
CA ASP A 411 31.38 9.96 -16.70
C ASP A 411 30.43 8.78 -16.44
N PRO A 412 30.93 7.52 -16.38
CA PRO A 412 30.10 6.37 -16.03
C PRO A 412 29.76 6.35 -14.53
N ALA A 413 28.62 5.75 -14.17
CA ALA A 413 28.15 5.71 -12.77
C ALA A 413 29.18 5.10 -11.79
N GLU A 414 29.96 4.11 -12.23
CA GLU A 414 31.01 3.45 -11.43
C GLU A 414 32.10 4.42 -10.97
N GLN A 415 32.47 5.40 -11.81
CA GLN A 415 33.51 6.36 -11.51
C GLN A 415 33.06 7.34 -10.42
N GLU A 416 31.91 7.99 -10.61
CA GLU A 416 31.39 9.01 -9.70
C GLU A 416 31.00 8.44 -8.32
N ILE A 417 30.48 7.21 -8.28
CA ILE A 417 30.15 6.55 -7.01
C ILE A 417 31.37 6.23 -6.16
N GLY A 418 32.54 6.02 -6.78
CA GLY A 418 33.80 5.88 -6.07
C GLY A 418 34.14 7.10 -5.22
N ASP A 419 33.80 8.31 -5.69
CA ASP A 419 34.07 9.57 -5.00
C ASP A 419 32.94 9.94 -4.03
N ILE A 420 31.66 9.73 -4.39
CA ILE A 420 30.51 9.81 -3.48
C ILE A 420 30.76 9.00 -2.20
N ARG A 421 31.30 7.79 -2.33
CA ARG A 421 31.58 6.90 -1.19
C ARG A 421 32.57 7.50 -0.19
N LYS A 422 33.64 8.14 -0.68
CA LYS A 422 34.68 8.74 0.18
C LYS A 422 34.09 9.88 1.01
N ASP A 423 33.25 10.70 0.40
CA ASP A 423 32.61 11.84 1.05
C ASP A 423 31.52 11.37 2.04
N ALA A 424 30.72 10.38 1.66
CA ALA A 424 29.73 9.76 2.56
C ALA A 424 30.39 9.13 3.80
N GLN A 425 31.53 8.45 3.66
CA GLN A 425 32.27 7.89 4.80
C GLN A 425 32.75 8.97 5.77
N LYS A 426 33.15 10.13 5.26
CA LYS A 426 33.54 11.28 6.09
C LYS A 426 32.34 11.84 6.86
N LEU A 427 31.19 11.97 6.22
CA LEU A 427 29.94 12.43 6.84
C LEU A 427 29.43 11.44 7.89
N LEU A 428 29.43 10.14 7.60
CA LEU A 428 29.08 9.08 8.56
C LEU A 428 30.03 9.07 9.77
N ALA A 429 31.32 9.35 9.58
CA ALA A 429 32.27 9.49 10.68
C ALA A 429 31.97 10.73 11.56
N GLN A 430 31.58 11.85 10.95
CA GLN A 430 31.16 13.05 11.66
C GLN A 430 29.86 12.83 12.44
N ALA A 431 28.87 12.16 11.85
CA ALA A 431 27.62 11.76 12.50
C ALA A 431 27.89 10.93 13.77
N ARG A 432 28.74 9.91 13.65
CA ARG A 432 29.16 9.06 14.79
C ARG A 432 29.88 9.87 15.88
N ALA A 433 30.70 10.84 15.49
CA ALA A 433 31.42 11.69 16.43
C ALA A 433 30.49 12.66 17.17
N ALA A 434 29.52 13.27 16.47
CA ALA A 434 28.52 14.15 17.05
C ALA A 434 27.60 13.40 18.04
N ARG A 435 27.18 12.18 17.69
CA ARG A 435 26.37 11.33 18.57
C ARG A 435 27.10 10.95 19.87
N ARG A 436 28.40 10.66 19.79
CA ARG A 436 29.28 10.42 20.96
C ARG A 436 29.46 11.64 21.86
N GLN A 437 29.26 12.85 21.35
CA GLN A 437 29.32 14.07 22.15
C GLN A 437 27.99 14.40 22.84
N GLN A 438 26.86 13.97 22.25
CA GLN A 438 25.51 14.17 22.83
C GLN A 438 25.09 13.07 23.81
N GLN A 439 25.61 11.85 23.68
CA GLN A 439 25.33 10.72 24.58
C GLN A 439 26.60 10.33 25.36
N GLY A 440 26.63 10.60 26.67
CA GLY A 440 27.66 10.04 27.57
C GLY A 440 27.57 8.50 27.66
N ASP A 441 28.63 7.85 28.13
CA ASP A 441 28.93 6.39 28.12
C ASP A 441 27.92 5.45 28.84
N ASN A 442 26.62 5.61 28.63
CA ASN A 442 25.63 4.59 28.97
C ASN A 442 25.22 3.85 27.69
N GLU A 443 25.52 2.56 27.63
CA GLU A 443 24.87 1.67 26.68
C GLU A 443 23.34 1.76 26.87
N PRO A 444 22.55 1.84 25.80
CA PRO A 444 21.10 1.80 25.93
C PRO A 444 20.69 0.45 26.54
N THR A 445 19.91 0.53 27.61
CA THR A 445 19.19 -0.61 28.19
C THR A 445 18.13 -1.07 27.17
N PRO A 446 17.85 -2.38 26.99
CA PRO A 446 17.02 -2.85 25.88
C PRO A 446 15.57 -2.36 26.01
N LEU A 447 15.05 -1.75 24.94
CA LEU A 447 13.65 -1.35 24.79
C LEU A 447 12.75 -2.59 24.69
N SER A 448 11.74 -2.67 25.56
CA SER A 448 10.57 -3.53 25.34
C SER A 448 9.35 -2.63 25.10
N ALA A 449 8.76 -2.73 23.89
CA ALA A 449 7.37 -2.38 23.51
C ALA A 449 7.22 -1.78 22.10
N LEU A 450 8.22 -1.86 21.21
CA LEU A 450 8.00 -1.64 19.78
C LEU A 450 7.70 -2.97 19.06
N PRO A 451 6.90 -2.96 17.98
CA PRO A 451 6.81 -4.09 17.07
C PRO A 451 8.19 -4.55 16.62
N LEU A 452 8.43 -5.85 16.68
CA LEU A 452 9.70 -6.47 16.35
C LEU A 452 9.69 -7.00 14.92
N HIS A 453 10.86 -6.97 14.30
CA HIS A 453 11.11 -7.59 13.00
C HIS A 453 11.90 -8.88 13.22
N PHE A 454 11.36 -9.99 12.74
CA PHE A 454 11.99 -11.29 12.73
C PHE A 454 12.35 -11.66 11.30
N TYR A 455 13.57 -12.10 11.06
CA TYR A 455 14.07 -12.56 9.78
C TYR A 455 14.15 -14.08 9.82
N VAL A 456 13.65 -14.72 8.78
CA VAL A 456 13.64 -16.18 8.59
C VAL A 456 14.31 -16.49 7.27
N ALA A 457 15.18 -17.49 7.26
CA ALA A 457 15.82 -17.99 6.05
C ALA A 457 16.02 -19.51 6.15
N PRO A 458 15.92 -20.29 5.06
CA PRO A 458 16.03 -21.75 5.13
C PRO A 458 17.38 -22.25 5.69
N GLN A 459 18.43 -21.45 5.54
CA GLN A 459 19.78 -21.69 6.07
C GLN A 459 20.02 -21.12 7.48
N GLY A 460 18.99 -20.54 8.11
CA GLY A 460 19.06 -19.94 9.44
C GLY A 460 19.23 -20.95 10.57
N ASP A 461 19.09 -20.45 11.80
CA ASP A 461 19.13 -21.27 13.02
C ASP A 461 18.10 -20.73 14.02
N ASP A 462 17.16 -21.57 14.48
CA ASP A 462 16.15 -21.19 15.48
C ASP A 462 16.75 -20.94 16.88
N ALA A 463 18.04 -21.23 17.07
CA ALA A 463 18.78 -20.77 18.25
C ALA A 463 19.17 -19.28 18.18
N ASN A 464 19.05 -18.63 17.01
CA ASN A 464 19.31 -17.21 16.86
C ASN A 464 18.23 -16.37 17.55
N ALA A 465 18.47 -15.06 17.65
CA ALA A 465 17.44 -14.13 18.14
C ALA A 465 16.47 -13.70 17.03
N GLY A 466 16.80 -13.93 15.75
CA GLY A 466 15.95 -13.63 14.60
C GLY A 466 15.86 -12.14 14.22
N TYR A 467 16.45 -11.22 14.98
CA TYR A 467 16.29 -9.77 14.75
C TYR A 467 17.11 -9.18 13.60
N THR A 468 17.94 -9.98 12.91
CA THR A 468 18.77 -9.50 11.80
C THR A 468 18.86 -10.53 10.70
N VAL A 469 19.10 -10.06 9.47
CA VAL A 469 19.33 -10.91 8.28
C VAL A 469 20.56 -11.81 8.39
N ASP A 470 21.56 -11.43 9.20
CA ASP A 470 22.79 -12.20 9.41
C ASP A 470 22.62 -13.36 10.41
N ALA A 471 21.58 -13.29 11.25
CA ALA A 471 21.24 -14.31 12.24
C ALA A 471 19.73 -14.60 12.22
N PRO A 472 19.20 -15.09 11.08
CA PRO A 472 17.78 -15.35 10.93
C PRO A 472 17.40 -16.64 11.65
N PHE A 473 16.12 -16.77 11.99
CA PHE A 473 15.53 -18.06 12.31
C PHE A 473 15.60 -19.01 11.11
N ALA A 474 15.62 -20.31 11.39
CA ALA A 474 15.55 -21.34 10.36
C ALA A 474 14.12 -21.58 9.86
N THR A 475 13.14 -21.45 10.75
CA THR A 475 11.75 -21.86 10.48
C THR A 475 10.74 -20.73 10.66
N ILE A 476 9.71 -20.74 9.80
CA ILE A 476 8.61 -19.78 9.85
C ILE A 476 7.75 -20.07 11.07
N GLN A 477 7.54 -21.35 11.41
CA GLN A 477 6.75 -21.69 12.60
C GLN A 477 7.40 -21.16 13.89
N HIS A 478 8.73 -21.22 14.01
CA HIS A 478 9.41 -20.64 15.17
C HIS A 478 9.17 -19.13 15.29
N ALA A 479 9.19 -18.40 14.17
CA ALA A 479 8.81 -16.98 14.16
C ALA A 479 7.35 -16.79 14.61
N LEU A 480 6.41 -17.57 14.07
CA LEU A 480 5.00 -17.54 14.47
C LEU A 480 4.76 -17.85 15.95
N ASP A 481 5.64 -18.61 16.58
CA ASP A 481 5.54 -18.97 18.00
C ASP A 481 5.97 -17.82 18.94
N VAL A 482 6.73 -16.83 18.45
CA VAL A 482 7.29 -15.74 19.27
C VAL A 482 6.72 -14.35 18.97
N VAL A 483 6.10 -14.17 17.80
CA VAL A 483 5.49 -12.90 17.39
C VAL A 483 4.32 -12.48 18.29
N LYS A 484 4.12 -11.18 18.35
CA LYS A 484 2.99 -10.49 18.97
C LYS A 484 2.33 -9.56 17.96
N ALA A 485 1.15 -9.05 18.29
CA ALA A 485 0.47 -8.04 17.48
C ALA A 485 1.41 -6.89 17.09
N GLY A 486 1.43 -6.54 15.81
CA GLY A 486 2.30 -5.54 15.19
C GLY A 486 3.61 -6.10 14.63
N ASP A 487 4.10 -7.24 15.12
CA ASP A 487 5.38 -7.78 14.69
C ASP A 487 5.36 -8.19 13.21
N THR A 488 6.54 -8.16 12.59
CA THR A 488 6.74 -8.53 11.18
C THR A 488 7.73 -9.69 11.05
N ILE A 489 7.36 -10.68 10.26
CA ILE A 489 8.18 -11.83 9.84
C ILE A 489 8.63 -11.59 8.39
N HIS A 490 9.93 -11.42 8.18
CA HIS A 490 10.56 -11.28 6.87
C HIS A 490 11.12 -12.63 6.42
N LEU A 491 10.64 -13.13 5.29
CA LEU A 491 11.11 -14.36 4.66
C LEU A 491 12.17 -14.03 3.62
N ALA A 492 13.36 -14.62 3.74
CA ALA A 492 14.35 -14.61 2.67
C ALA A 492 13.94 -15.57 1.53
N PRO A 493 14.48 -15.41 0.32
CA PRO A 493 14.32 -16.39 -0.76
C PRO A 493 14.68 -17.82 -0.34
N GLY A 494 13.94 -18.79 -0.88
CA GLY A 494 14.21 -20.22 -0.74
C GLY A 494 12.97 -21.05 -0.35
N ASP A 495 13.14 -22.36 -0.34
CA ASP A 495 12.06 -23.31 -0.02
C ASP A 495 11.94 -23.55 1.49
N TYR A 496 10.75 -23.29 2.03
CA TYR A 496 10.36 -23.57 3.40
C TYR A 496 9.44 -24.79 3.40
N MET A 497 9.99 -25.95 3.74
CA MET A 497 9.22 -27.19 3.87
C MET A 497 8.57 -27.23 5.26
N GLU A 498 7.38 -26.64 5.42
CA GLU A 498 6.68 -26.49 6.70
C GLU A 498 5.16 -26.56 6.58
N ASP A 499 4.53 -27.11 7.62
CA ASP A 499 3.08 -27.09 7.83
C ASP A 499 2.81 -26.07 8.94
N LEU A 500 2.26 -24.91 8.58
CA LEU A 500 2.22 -23.72 9.45
C LEU A 500 0.86 -23.49 10.11
N VAL A 501 0.90 -22.99 11.33
CA VAL A 501 -0.29 -22.57 12.08
C VAL A 501 0.01 -21.27 12.84
N THR A 502 -0.82 -20.26 12.63
CA THR A 502 -0.79 -19.02 13.43
C THR A 502 -1.09 -19.31 14.91
N GLN A 503 -0.40 -18.60 15.82
CA GLN A 503 -0.46 -18.87 17.26
C GLN A 503 -1.15 -17.79 18.09
N VAL A 504 -1.14 -16.54 17.63
CA VAL A 504 -1.69 -15.39 18.37
C VAL A 504 -2.42 -14.48 17.39
N ALA A 505 -3.41 -13.72 17.86
CA ALA A 505 -4.05 -12.70 17.01
C ALA A 505 -3.19 -11.43 16.90
N GLY A 506 -3.21 -10.83 15.73
CA GLY A 506 -2.83 -9.43 15.57
C GLY A 506 -3.91 -8.49 16.08
N ASP A 507 -3.61 -7.21 16.07
CA ASP A 507 -4.57 -6.15 16.38
C ASP A 507 -5.07 -5.50 15.06
N PRO A 508 -6.34 -5.07 14.95
CA PRO A 508 -6.82 -4.38 13.74
C PRO A 508 -5.98 -3.15 13.35
N THR A 509 -5.33 -2.52 14.33
CA THR A 509 -4.45 -1.36 14.17
C THR A 509 -2.97 -1.74 14.05
N ALA A 510 -2.61 -2.97 14.43
CA ALA A 510 -1.26 -3.51 14.41
C ALA A 510 -1.31 -5.01 14.03
N PRO A 511 -1.55 -5.32 12.74
CA PRO A 511 -1.63 -6.70 12.28
C PRO A 511 -0.26 -7.38 12.39
N ILE A 512 -0.26 -8.70 12.56
CA ILE A 512 0.98 -9.48 12.40
C ILE A 512 1.24 -9.63 10.92
N THR A 513 2.40 -9.20 10.46
CA THR A 513 2.75 -9.22 9.03
C THR A 513 3.74 -10.34 8.76
N MET A 514 3.47 -11.17 7.75
CA MET A 514 4.43 -12.12 7.18
C MET A 514 4.66 -11.73 5.74
N MET A 515 5.90 -11.43 5.39
CA MET A 515 6.25 -10.89 4.09
C MET A 515 7.52 -11.50 3.52
N GLY A 516 7.54 -11.72 2.20
CA GLY A 516 8.71 -12.22 1.49
C GLY A 516 8.61 -11.96 0.00
N PRO A 517 9.71 -12.14 -0.75
CA PRO A 517 9.68 -12.13 -2.21
C PRO A 517 8.97 -13.39 -2.75
N PRO A 518 8.53 -13.42 -4.03
CA PRO A 518 7.86 -14.58 -4.61
C PRO A 518 8.69 -15.86 -4.64
N ASP A 519 10.02 -15.77 -4.56
CA ASP A 519 10.92 -16.92 -4.47
C ASP A 519 11.21 -17.37 -3.02
N ALA A 520 10.59 -16.75 -2.01
CA ALA A 520 10.33 -17.38 -0.72
C ALA A 520 9.10 -18.31 -0.87
N ILE A 521 9.32 -19.62 -0.90
CA ILE A 521 8.30 -20.61 -1.27
C ILE A 521 7.97 -21.48 -0.06
N LEU A 522 6.77 -21.32 0.49
CA LEU A 522 6.22 -22.25 1.47
C LEU A 522 5.68 -23.50 0.76
N ARG A 523 6.15 -24.67 1.18
CA ARG A 523 5.67 -25.99 0.76
C ARG A 523 5.23 -26.77 1.98
N GLY A 524 4.01 -27.31 1.97
CA GLY A 524 3.53 -28.17 3.04
C GLY A 524 4.46 -29.38 3.25
N LYS A 525 4.68 -29.80 4.49
CA LYS A 525 5.40 -31.07 4.79
C LYS A 525 4.55 -32.30 4.44
N GLY A 526 3.25 -32.12 4.23
CA GLY A 526 2.30 -33.20 3.98
C GLY A 526 1.87 -33.95 5.25
N GLU A 527 2.16 -33.41 6.44
CA GLU A 527 1.64 -33.91 7.71
C GLU A 527 0.22 -33.40 7.96
N MET A 528 -0.07 -32.18 7.49
CA MET A 528 -1.39 -31.59 7.38
C MET A 528 -1.89 -31.60 5.93
N SER A 529 -3.22 -31.58 5.74
CA SER A 529 -3.81 -31.31 4.41
C SER A 529 -3.74 -29.82 4.00
N THR A 530 -3.09 -28.99 4.83
CA THR A 530 -3.00 -27.55 4.68
C THR A 530 -1.56 -27.07 4.82
N ALA A 531 -1.07 -26.17 3.95
CA ALA A 531 0.28 -25.61 4.09
C ALA A 531 0.32 -24.50 5.15
N LEU A 532 -0.66 -23.58 5.16
CA LEU A 532 -0.79 -22.52 6.15
C LEU A 532 -2.21 -22.43 6.71
N ARG A 533 -2.35 -22.57 8.04
CA ARG A 533 -3.59 -22.36 8.78
C ARG A 533 -3.59 -21.03 9.51
N VAL A 534 -4.45 -20.11 9.05
CA VAL A 534 -4.75 -18.87 9.78
C VAL A 534 -5.98 -19.11 10.65
N ARG A 535 -5.78 -19.04 11.97
CA ARG A 535 -6.83 -19.27 12.98
C ARG A 535 -7.13 -18.04 13.82
N HIS A 536 -6.36 -16.98 13.60
CA HIS A 536 -6.36 -15.78 14.41
C HIS A 536 -6.52 -14.54 13.53
N ASP A 537 -7.09 -13.50 14.13
CA ASP A 537 -7.46 -12.26 13.46
C ASP A 537 -6.24 -11.40 13.09
N ASN A 538 -6.46 -10.49 12.14
CA ASN A 538 -5.55 -9.39 11.79
C ASN A 538 -4.12 -9.85 11.42
N TYR A 539 -4.05 -10.77 10.46
CA TYR A 539 -2.79 -11.12 9.79
C TYR A 539 -2.69 -10.42 8.43
N ALA A 540 -1.48 -10.07 8.03
CA ALA A 540 -1.16 -9.67 6.65
C ALA A 540 -0.14 -10.66 6.07
N LEU A 541 -0.49 -11.34 4.98
CA LEU A 541 0.39 -12.24 4.23
C LEU A 541 0.74 -11.55 2.91
N VAL A 542 2.04 -11.31 2.66
CA VAL A 542 2.47 -10.41 1.59
C VAL A 542 3.61 -10.98 0.75
N GLY A 543 3.39 -11.15 -0.55
CA GLY A 543 4.44 -11.29 -1.57
C GLY A 543 4.99 -12.70 -1.83
N PHE A 544 5.00 -13.57 -0.82
CA PHE A 544 5.64 -14.89 -0.93
C PHE A 544 4.75 -15.93 -1.64
N THR A 545 5.33 -17.06 -2.02
CA THR A 545 4.62 -18.14 -2.72
C THR A 545 4.20 -19.23 -1.74
N ILE A 546 2.97 -19.76 -1.89
CA ILE A 546 2.62 -21.07 -1.35
C ILE A 546 2.46 -22.03 -2.53
N ASP A 547 3.29 -23.07 -2.55
CA ASP A 547 3.34 -24.08 -3.60
C ASP A 547 2.91 -25.43 -3.02
N GLY A 548 1.83 -25.98 -3.55
CA GLY A 548 1.30 -27.26 -3.08
C GLY A 548 2.18 -28.45 -3.42
N LEU A 549 3.09 -28.33 -4.40
CA LEU A 549 4.01 -29.42 -4.74
C LEU A 549 5.10 -29.56 -3.67
N HIS A 550 5.07 -30.65 -2.92
CA HIS A 550 6.08 -30.98 -1.90
C HIS A 550 6.70 -32.37 -2.06
N GLY A 551 6.12 -33.23 -2.90
CA GLY A 551 6.59 -34.60 -3.14
C GLY A 551 6.79 -34.91 -4.62
N ASP A 552 6.44 -36.13 -5.03
CA ASP A 552 6.53 -36.57 -6.42
C ASP A 552 5.42 -35.88 -7.26
N PRO A 553 5.76 -35.07 -8.28
CA PRO A 553 4.77 -34.37 -9.09
C PRO A 553 3.87 -35.30 -9.91
N SER A 554 4.23 -36.58 -10.04
CA SER A 554 3.45 -37.60 -10.75
C SER A 554 2.48 -38.39 -9.84
N ALA A 555 2.47 -38.09 -8.54
CA ALA A 555 1.65 -38.78 -7.57
C ALA A 555 0.72 -37.81 -6.81
N PRO A 556 -0.53 -38.20 -6.49
CA PRO A 556 -1.47 -37.33 -5.81
C PRO A 556 -1.02 -36.93 -4.40
N ASP A 557 -0.30 -37.80 -3.69
CA ASP A 557 0.27 -37.53 -2.36
C ASP A 557 1.48 -36.57 -2.40
N GLY A 558 1.93 -36.17 -3.59
CA GLY A 558 2.94 -35.12 -3.77
C GLY A 558 2.42 -33.70 -3.59
N TYR A 559 1.10 -33.52 -3.39
CA TYR A 559 0.45 -32.22 -3.36
C TYR A 559 -0.33 -31.96 -2.06
N THR A 560 -0.17 -30.76 -1.52
CA THR A 560 -1.00 -30.26 -0.42
C THR A 560 -2.40 -29.92 -0.92
N GLU A 561 -3.44 -30.40 -0.24
CA GLU A 561 -4.82 -30.15 -0.66
C GLU A 561 -5.22 -28.67 -0.60
N LYS A 562 -4.91 -27.98 0.49
CA LYS A 562 -5.34 -26.59 0.75
C LYS A 562 -4.14 -25.70 1.06
N LEU A 563 -3.84 -24.72 0.22
CA LEU A 563 -2.61 -23.96 0.43
C LEU A 563 -2.75 -22.99 1.61
N LEU A 564 -3.79 -22.17 1.60
CA LEU A 564 -4.15 -21.29 2.70
C LEU A 564 -5.54 -21.63 3.23
N TYR A 565 -5.60 -21.98 4.50
CA TYR A 565 -6.84 -22.39 5.16
C TYR A 565 -7.14 -21.49 6.36
N VAL A 566 -8.23 -20.74 6.25
CA VAL A 566 -8.61 -19.70 7.20
C VAL A 566 -9.83 -20.17 7.96
N GLN A 567 -9.69 -20.41 9.25
CA GLN A 567 -10.79 -20.92 10.08
C GLN A 567 -10.62 -20.55 11.55
N GLY A 568 -11.60 -19.83 12.10
CA GLY A 568 -11.67 -19.57 13.54
C GLY A 568 -12.18 -20.80 14.31
N GLU A 569 -11.71 -20.97 15.54
CA GLU A 569 -12.10 -22.10 16.40
C GLU A 569 -13.18 -21.71 17.44
N THR A 570 -13.58 -20.43 17.48
CA THR A 570 -14.57 -19.93 18.44
C THR A 570 -15.99 -20.06 17.88
N PRO A 571 -16.96 -20.58 18.65
CA PRO A 571 -18.36 -20.66 18.21
C PRO A 571 -18.90 -19.33 17.63
N ARG A 572 -19.39 -19.36 16.39
CA ARG A 572 -19.92 -18.21 15.63
C ARG A 572 -18.97 -17.01 15.52
N ARG A 573 -17.67 -17.26 15.57
CA ARG A 573 -16.63 -16.26 15.32
C ARG A 573 -15.54 -16.88 14.45
N GLY A 574 -15.49 -16.47 13.19
CA GLY A 574 -14.40 -16.80 12.29
C GLY A 574 -13.28 -15.78 12.36
N VAL A 575 -12.27 -16.01 11.52
CA VAL A 575 -11.15 -15.08 11.36
C VAL A 575 -11.64 -13.79 10.71
N THR A 576 -11.18 -12.67 11.24
CA THR A 576 -11.41 -11.35 10.65
C THR A 576 -10.13 -10.53 10.46
N GLY A 577 -10.16 -9.62 9.49
CA GLY A 577 -9.05 -8.71 9.22
C GLY A 577 -7.83 -9.36 8.57
N LEU A 578 -7.93 -10.60 8.07
CA LEU A 578 -6.86 -11.20 7.27
C LEU A 578 -6.72 -10.43 5.95
N ARG A 579 -5.48 -10.10 5.59
CA ARG A 579 -5.12 -9.51 4.31
C ARG A 579 -4.14 -10.44 3.59
N VAL A 580 -4.46 -10.84 2.38
CA VAL A 580 -3.63 -11.69 1.51
C VAL A 580 -3.30 -10.88 0.27
N TYR A 581 -2.06 -10.41 0.16
CA TYR A 581 -1.65 -9.47 -0.86
C TYR A 581 -0.45 -9.94 -1.66
N ASN A 582 -0.56 -9.87 -2.99
CA ASN A 582 0.55 -10.15 -3.90
C ASN A 582 1.18 -11.54 -3.68
N MET A 583 0.37 -12.48 -3.20
CA MET A 583 0.80 -13.86 -2.99
C MET A 583 0.73 -14.60 -4.31
N ALA A 584 1.57 -15.62 -4.47
CA ALA A 584 1.41 -16.60 -5.53
C ALA A 584 0.97 -17.93 -4.94
N PHE A 585 -0.15 -18.45 -5.43
CA PHE A 585 -0.67 -19.77 -5.07
C PHE A 585 -0.55 -20.67 -6.28
N ARG A 586 0.12 -21.81 -6.14
CA ARG A 586 0.22 -22.76 -7.24
C ARG A 586 0.22 -24.21 -6.82
N ASN A 587 -0.18 -25.08 -7.75
CA ASN A 587 -0.16 -26.53 -7.61
C ASN A 587 -0.96 -27.04 -6.40
N ALA A 588 -2.12 -26.45 -6.11
CA ALA A 588 -2.96 -26.97 -5.03
C ALA A 588 -3.57 -28.32 -5.45
N GLY A 589 -3.50 -29.31 -4.55
CA GLY A 589 -4.18 -30.58 -4.73
C GLY A 589 -5.71 -30.39 -4.82
N GLY A 590 -6.26 -29.50 -4.01
CA GLY A 590 -7.67 -29.09 -4.00
C GLY A 590 -7.80 -27.57 -4.15
N GLU A 591 -8.19 -26.90 -3.07
CA GLU A 591 -8.47 -25.45 -3.07
C GLU A 591 -7.17 -24.65 -2.82
N CYS A 592 -6.95 -23.56 -3.55
CA CYS A 592 -5.80 -22.70 -3.26
C CYS A 592 -6.02 -21.94 -1.93
N VAL A 593 -7.12 -21.22 -1.80
CA VAL A 593 -7.48 -20.52 -0.56
C VAL A 593 -8.89 -20.91 -0.11
N ARG A 594 -9.05 -21.17 1.19
CA ARG A 594 -10.35 -21.43 1.80
C ARG A 594 -10.61 -20.52 2.99
N LEU A 595 -11.65 -19.69 2.89
CA LEU A 595 -12.24 -18.92 3.98
C LEU A 595 -13.40 -19.71 4.57
N ARG A 596 -13.22 -20.27 5.75
CA ARG A 596 -14.19 -21.17 6.39
C ARG A 596 -14.67 -20.62 7.72
N TYR A 597 -15.96 -20.85 7.99
CA TYR A 597 -16.63 -20.73 9.27
C TYR A 597 -16.64 -19.30 9.83
N PHE A 598 -17.66 -18.52 9.46
CA PHE A 598 -17.87 -17.14 9.90
C PHE A 598 -16.65 -16.23 9.62
N ALA A 599 -15.88 -16.53 8.57
CA ALA A 599 -14.76 -15.70 8.16
C ALA A 599 -15.29 -14.37 7.61
N GLN A 600 -14.88 -13.25 8.21
CA GLN A 600 -15.47 -11.94 7.94
C GLN A 600 -14.45 -10.84 7.71
N HIS A 601 -14.75 -9.88 6.83
CA HIS A 601 -13.88 -8.72 6.59
C HIS A 601 -12.42 -9.11 6.22
N ASN A 602 -12.25 -10.21 5.51
CA ASN A 602 -10.95 -10.62 4.99
C ASN A 602 -10.79 -10.16 3.55
N GLU A 603 -9.56 -9.84 3.15
CA GLU A 603 -9.24 -9.31 1.83
C GLU A 603 -8.21 -10.20 1.13
N ILE A 604 -8.50 -10.59 -0.10
CA ILE A 604 -7.58 -11.33 -0.97
C ILE A 604 -7.41 -10.53 -2.24
N ALA A 605 -6.22 -9.98 -2.43
CA ALA A 605 -5.99 -9.07 -3.54
C ALA A 605 -4.62 -9.15 -4.19
N TYR A 606 -4.58 -8.72 -5.46
CA TYR A 606 -3.37 -8.62 -6.29
C TYR A 606 -2.56 -9.91 -6.41
N SER A 607 -3.15 -11.05 -6.04
CA SER A 607 -2.49 -12.35 -5.97
C SER A 607 -2.67 -13.12 -7.27
N THR A 608 -1.77 -14.07 -7.52
CA THR A 608 -1.86 -15.00 -8.66
C THR A 608 -2.23 -16.39 -8.17
N PHE A 609 -3.10 -17.05 -8.94
CA PHE A 609 -3.54 -18.41 -8.67
C PHE A 609 -3.32 -19.21 -9.95
N ASP A 610 -2.46 -20.22 -9.87
CA ASP A 610 -2.14 -21.07 -11.01
C ASP A 610 -2.25 -22.54 -10.63
N THR A 611 -3.24 -23.22 -11.20
CA THR A 611 -3.48 -24.64 -10.94
C THR A 611 -3.93 -24.93 -9.50
N CYS A 612 -5.24 -24.96 -9.31
CA CYS A 612 -5.96 -25.37 -8.10
C CYS A 612 -6.81 -26.59 -8.46
N GLY A 613 -6.66 -27.72 -7.77
CA GLY A 613 -7.53 -28.90 -7.95
C GLY A 613 -6.88 -30.07 -8.68
N LEU A 614 -5.56 -30.21 -8.60
CA LEU A 614 -4.83 -31.30 -9.26
C LEU A 614 -5.37 -32.69 -8.95
N LEU A 615 -5.82 -32.95 -7.72
CA LEU A 615 -6.35 -34.25 -7.32
C LEU A 615 -7.58 -34.64 -8.15
N ASP A 616 -8.50 -33.71 -8.35
CA ASP A 616 -9.75 -33.98 -9.06
C ASP A 616 -9.60 -33.84 -10.58
N TYR A 617 -8.83 -32.85 -11.06
CA TYR A 617 -8.77 -32.50 -12.49
C TYR A 617 -7.56 -33.05 -13.24
N THR A 618 -6.55 -33.58 -12.52
CA THR A 618 -5.39 -34.26 -13.12
C THR A 618 -5.29 -35.73 -12.72
N PHE A 619 -5.61 -36.05 -11.46
CA PHE A 619 -5.52 -37.43 -10.93
C PHE A 619 -6.84 -38.20 -10.87
N ASP A 620 -7.97 -37.59 -11.29
CA ASP A 620 -9.30 -38.21 -11.32
C ASP A 620 -9.75 -38.79 -9.95
N ASP A 621 -9.51 -38.07 -8.84
CA ASP A 621 -9.90 -38.51 -7.47
C ASP A 621 -11.43 -38.53 -7.23
N GLY A 622 -12.21 -38.20 -8.26
CA GLY A 622 -13.66 -38.39 -8.30
C GLY A 622 -14.48 -37.27 -7.66
N GLY A 623 -13.84 -36.20 -7.20
CA GLY A 623 -14.45 -34.96 -6.75
C GLY A 623 -14.54 -33.89 -7.84
N LYS A 624 -14.73 -32.65 -7.39
CA LYS A 624 -14.78 -31.43 -8.21
C LYS A 624 -14.23 -30.21 -7.44
N ASN A 625 -13.34 -30.45 -6.48
CA ASN A 625 -12.67 -29.39 -5.74
C ASN A 625 -11.52 -28.86 -6.60
N GLY A 626 -11.32 -27.55 -6.57
CA GLY A 626 -10.28 -26.92 -7.39
C GLY A 626 -10.42 -25.41 -7.45
N GLU A 627 -10.94 -24.82 -6.39
CA GLU A 627 -11.26 -23.40 -6.35
C GLU A 627 -10.03 -22.56 -6.05
N ALA A 628 -9.87 -21.41 -6.73
CA ALA A 628 -8.84 -20.46 -6.34
C ALA A 628 -9.17 -19.84 -4.97
N VAL A 629 -10.41 -19.37 -4.79
CA VAL A 629 -10.93 -18.91 -3.50
C VAL A 629 -12.28 -19.56 -3.20
N TYR A 630 -12.33 -20.32 -2.10
CA TYR A 630 -13.56 -20.94 -1.58
C TYR A 630 -14.03 -20.17 -0.34
N ILE A 631 -15.26 -19.65 -0.35
CA ILE A 631 -15.84 -18.90 0.78
C ILE A 631 -17.02 -19.67 1.37
N GLY A 632 -16.95 -19.91 2.67
CA GLY A 632 -17.97 -20.59 3.45
C GLY A 632 -17.79 -22.11 3.52
N THR A 633 -18.89 -22.79 3.81
CA THR A 633 -18.94 -24.25 4.00
C THR A 633 -20.19 -24.78 3.32
N SER A 634 -20.03 -25.81 2.49
CA SER A 634 -21.17 -26.57 1.97
C SER A 634 -22.03 -27.11 3.11
N SER A 635 -23.35 -27.04 2.97
CA SER A 635 -24.34 -27.53 3.93
C SER A 635 -24.19 -29.01 4.27
N ASN A 636 -23.67 -29.81 3.33
CA ASN A 636 -23.31 -31.21 3.58
C ASN A 636 -22.17 -31.37 4.61
N GLN A 637 -21.48 -30.28 4.94
CA GLN A 637 -20.34 -30.21 5.85
C GLN A 637 -20.63 -29.37 7.11
N TRP A 638 -21.85 -28.86 7.31
CA TRP A 638 -22.14 -28.09 8.54
C TRP A 638 -22.07 -28.97 9.79
N ASP A 639 -22.56 -30.21 9.73
CA ASP A 639 -22.53 -31.21 10.83
C ASP A 639 -21.38 -32.23 10.70
N ASP A 640 -20.29 -31.90 9.99
CA ASP A 640 -19.15 -32.82 9.85
C ASP A 640 -18.19 -32.82 11.04
N GLY A 641 -18.46 -31.99 12.05
CA GLY A 641 -17.65 -31.83 13.26
C GLY A 641 -16.35 -31.05 13.06
N LYS A 642 -16.08 -30.49 11.87
CA LYS A 642 -14.89 -29.66 11.61
C LYS A 642 -15.12 -28.19 11.95
N ASN A 643 -16.37 -27.75 12.04
CA ASN A 643 -16.74 -26.41 12.51
C ASN A 643 -16.99 -26.42 14.03
N ALA A 644 -16.80 -25.28 14.70
CA ALA A 644 -17.05 -25.20 16.14
C ALA A 644 -18.54 -25.32 16.50
N THR A 645 -19.43 -25.10 15.54
CA THR A 645 -20.88 -25.36 15.61
C THR A 645 -21.37 -25.91 14.29
N ALA A 646 -22.54 -26.56 14.29
CA ALA A 646 -23.22 -27.03 13.08
C ALA A 646 -24.12 -25.96 12.43
N ASP A 647 -23.99 -24.69 12.86
CA ASP A 647 -24.74 -23.58 12.28
C ASP A 647 -24.28 -23.33 10.82
N PRO A 648 -25.16 -22.78 9.96
CA PRO A 648 -24.76 -22.31 8.64
C PRO A 648 -23.53 -21.41 8.69
N ASP A 649 -22.65 -21.55 7.71
CA ASP A 649 -21.43 -20.76 7.64
C ASP A 649 -21.71 -19.36 7.10
N GLU A 650 -21.87 -18.39 8.00
CA GLU A 650 -22.17 -16.99 7.70
C GLU A 650 -20.92 -16.14 7.37
N SER A 651 -19.98 -16.72 6.62
CA SER A 651 -18.81 -15.99 6.11
C SER A 651 -19.27 -14.82 5.23
N SER A 652 -18.86 -13.59 5.59
CA SER A 652 -19.46 -12.37 5.03
C SER A 652 -18.52 -11.18 4.98
N TYR A 653 -18.82 -10.21 4.10
CA TYR A 653 -18.00 -9.01 3.92
C TYR A 653 -16.53 -9.29 3.54
N ASN A 654 -16.24 -10.46 2.97
CA ASN A 654 -14.93 -10.74 2.42
C ASN A 654 -14.81 -10.08 1.04
N TRP A 655 -13.61 -9.58 0.73
CA TRP A 655 -13.35 -8.80 -0.47
C TRP A 655 -12.25 -9.45 -1.30
N ILE A 656 -12.63 -9.94 -2.48
CA ILE A 656 -11.74 -10.65 -3.40
C ILE A 656 -11.56 -9.78 -4.63
N HIS A 657 -10.37 -9.19 -4.82
CA HIS A 657 -10.19 -8.25 -5.92
C HIS A 657 -8.81 -8.17 -6.56
N HIS A 658 -8.76 -7.75 -7.83
CA HIS A 658 -7.50 -7.51 -8.56
C HIS A 658 -6.59 -8.74 -8.68
N ASN A 659 -7.13 -9.96 -8.53
CA ASN A 659 -6.38 -11.19 -8.66
C ASN A 659 -6.36 -11.69 -10.11
N VAL A 660 -5.34 -12.46 -10.46
CA VAL A 660 -5.28 -13.22 -11.73
C VAL A 660 -5.38 -14.69 -11.39
N MET A 661 -6.44 -15.32 -11.87
CA MET A 661 -6.80 -16.69 -11.52
C MET A 661 -6.86 -17.56 -12.79
N ASN A 662 -5.97 -18.55 -12.84
CA ASN A 662 -5.96 -19.62 -13.81
C ASN A 662 -6.11 -20.94 -13.05
N THR A 663 -7.34 -21.37 -12.79
CA THR A 663 -7.56 -22.48 -11.85
C THR A 663 -7.09 -23.82 -12.41
N GLN A 664 -7.17 -24.07 -13.72
CA GLN A 664 -7.00 -25.43 -14.27
C GLN A 664 -7.79 -26.49 -13.47
N GLY A 665 -8.96 -26.08 -12.96
CA GLY A 665 -9.68 -26.75 -11.90
C GLY A 665 -11.16 -26.39 -11.92
N ASN A 666 -11.72 -26.08 -10.75
CA ASN A 666 -13.10 -25.62 -10.66
C ASN A 666 -13.18 -24.08 -10.67
N GLU A 667 -14.04 -23.48 -9.85
CA GLU A 667 -14.34 -22.04 -9.89
C GLU A 667 -13.13 -21.17 -9.48
N CYS A 668 -12.98 -20.00 -10.09
CA CYS A 668 -12.04 -19.00 -9.58
C CYS A 668 -12.47 -18.51 -8.19
N VAL A 669 -13.77 -18.25 -8.01
CA VAL A 669 -14.36 -17.93 -6.71
C VAL A 669 -15.66 -18.69 -6.56
N ASP A 670 -15.82 -19.42 -5.47
CA ASP A 670 -17.06 -20.10 -5.10
C ASP A 670 -17.50 -19.70 -3.69
N ILE A 671 -18.74 -19.21 -3.58
CA ILE A 671 -19.36 -18.78 -2.34
C ILE A 671 -20.48 -19.75 -1.99
N LYS A 672 -20.34 -20.50 -0.90
CA LYS A 672 -21.33 -21.51 -0.50
C LYS A 672 -22.56 -20.91 0.20
N GLU A 673 -23.60 -21.72 0.27
CA GLU A 673 -24.81 -21.43 1.03
C GLU A 673 -24.48 -21.05 2.48
N GLY A 674 -25.26 -20.12 3.05
CA GLY A 674 -24.98 -19.50 4.34
C GLY A 674 -24.10 -18.24 4.26
N ALA A 675 -23.13 -18.20 3.34
CA ALA A 675 -22.26 -17.03 3.17
C ALA A 675 -23.00 -15.88 2.47
N TYR A 676 -22.70 -14.63 2.84
CA TYR A 676 -23.43 -13.48 2.29
C TYR A 676 -22.63 -12.17 2.25
N GLU A 677 -23.05 -11.20 1.43
CA GLU A 677 -22.46 -9.85 1.35
C GLU A 677 -20.95 -9.84 1.11
N ASN A 678 -20.43 -10.85 0.39
CA ASN A 678 -19.05 -10.84 -0.10
C ASN A 678 -18.97 -10.09 -1.44
N ILE A 679 -17.82 -9.48 -1.70
CA ILE A 679 -17.58 -8.67 -2.90
C ILE A 679 -16.45 -9.32 -3.70
N VAL A 680 -16.73 -9.59 -4.97
CA VAL A 680 -15.78 -10.14 -5.94
C VAL A 680 -15.66 -9.16 -7.10
N GLU A 681 -14.54 -8.45 -7.20
CA GLU A 681 -14.39 -7.42 -8.23
C GLU A 681 -13.00 -7.25 -8.83
N TYR A 682 -12.91 -6.77 -10.07
CA TYR A 682 -11.63 -6.53 -10.76
C TYR A 682 -10.72 -7.76 -10.88
N ASN A 683 -11.26 -8.98 -10.79
CA ASN A 683 -10.47 -10.20 -10.98
C ASN A 683 -10.45 -10.62 -12.44
N HIS A 684 -9.38 -11.29 -12.86
CA HIS A 684 -9.30 -11.99 -14.14
C HIS A 684 -9.37 -13.49 -13.90
N CYS A 685 -10.43 -14.14 -14.37
CA CYS A 685 -10.72 -15.55 -14.17
C CYS A 685 -10.67 -16.36 -15.47
N THR A 686 -9.85 -17.40 -15.48
CA THR A 686 -9.64 -18.34 -16.58
C THR A 686 -9.40 -19.75 -16.06
N GLY A 687 -9.38 -20.73 -16.97
CA GLY A 687 -8.90 -22.08 -16.66
C GLY A 687 -9.88 -22.98 -15.91
N GLN A 688 -11.12 -22.55 -15.66
CA GLN A 688 -12.14 -23.40 -15.06
C GLN A 688 -12.58 -24.51 -16.03
N LEU A 689 -12.69 -25.74 -15.52
CA LEU A 689 -12.87 -26.97 -16.29
C LEU A 689 -14.22 -27.68 -16.06
N ASP A 690 -14.99 -27.37 -15.01
CA ASP A 690 -16.29 -28.01 -14.76
C ASP A 690 -17.42 -27.44 -15.65
N PRO A 691 -17.99 -28.20 -16.59
CA PRO A 691 -19.13 -27.72 -17.39
C PRO A 691 -20.39 -27.43 -16.56
N GLU A 692 -20.52 -27.96 -15.35
CA GLU A 692 -21.70 -27.74 -14.50
C GLU A 692 -21.53 -26.57 -13.51
N SER A 693 -20.43 -25.82 -13.59
CA SER A 693 -20.20 -24.65 -12.75
C SER A 693 -19.95 -23.35 -13.52
N GLY A 694 -19.52 -22.31 -12.82
CA GLY A 694 -19.14 -21.01 -13.38
C GLY A 694 -17.67 -20.69 -13.15
N GLY A 695 -17.14 -19.69 -13.86
CA GLY A 695 -15.88 -19.07 -13.45
C GLY A 695 -16.01 -18.44 -12.06
N LEU A 696 -17.13 -17.77 -11.81
CA LEU A 696 -17.53 -17.23 -10.50
C LEU A 696 -18.87 -17.85 -10.07
N GLY A 697 -18.96 -18.33 -8.83
CA GLY A 697 -20.13 -19.05 -8.30
C GLY A 697 -20.62 -18.49 -6.98
N ALA A 698 -21.94 -18.37 -6.80
CA ALA A 698 -22.54 -18.03 -5.52
C ALA A 698 -23.80 -18.84 -5.25
N ARG A 699 -23.75 -19.70 -4.24
CA ARG A 699 -24.93 -20.28 -3.57
C ARG A 699 -25.37 -19.46 -2.36
N GLY A 700 -24.53 -18.54 -1.89
CA GLY A 700 -24.82 -17.59 -0.83
C GLY A 700 -25.72 -16.42 -1.25
N ASP A 701 -26.16 -15.62 -0.28
CA ASP A 701 -27.10 -14.49 -0.50
C ASP A 701 -26.38 -13.14 -0.62
N ARG A 702 -26.94 -12.17 -1.35
CA ARG A 702 -26.51 -10.76 -1.36
C ARG A 702 -25.03 -10.52 -1.70
N ASN A 703 -24.39 -11.42 -2.45
CA ASN A 703 -23.01 -11.23 -2.91
C ASN A 703 -22.96 -10.37 -4.17
N ILE A 704 -21.84 -9.69 -4.39
CA ILE A 704 -21.64 -8.77 -5.51
C ILE A 704 -20.50 -9.26 -6.39
N PHE A 705 -20.77 -9.39 -7.69
CA PHE A 705 -19.79 -9.67 -8.73
C PHE A 705 -19.74 -8.49 -9.71
N ARG A 706 -18.64 -7.74 -9.74
CA ARG A 706 -18.54 -6.59 -10.65
C ARG A 706 -17.15 -6.32 -11.20
N PHE A 707 -17.07 -5.68 -12.35
CA PHE A 707 -15.78 -5.31 -12.97
C PHE A 707 -14.81 -6.47 -13.22
N ASN A 708 -15.27 -7.73 -13.20
CA ASN A 708 -14.40 -8.89 -13.42
C ASN A 708 -14.27 -9.18 -14.92
N VAL A 709 -13.15 -9.76 -15.32
CA VAL A 709 -12.96 -10.40 -16.63
C VAL A 709 -13.03 -11.90 -16.42
N VAL A 710 -14.04 -12.56 -16.98
CA VAL A 710 -14.23 -14.02 -16.85
C VAL A 710 -14.27 -14.62 -18.24
N GLU A 711 -13.21 -15.34 -18.62
CA GLU A 711 -13.03 -15.75 -20.01
C GLU A 711 -12.54 -17.17 -20.22
N GLY A 712 -13.01 -17.75 -21.33
CA GLY A 712 -12.52 -19.03 -21.85
C GLY A 712 -12.86 -20.27 -20.99
N ASN A 713 -13.75 -20.14 -20.01
CA ASN A 713 -14.07 -21.23 -19.08
C ASN A 713 -14.96 -22.30 -19.72
N VAL A 714 -14.86 -23.53 -19.21
CA VAL A 714 -15.71 -24.66 -19.67
C VAL A 714 -17.14 -24.52 -19.17
N GLY A 715 -17.35 -23.93 -18.00
CA GLY A 715 -18.65 -23.58 -17.43
C GLY A 715 -19.25 -22.29 -18.01
N VAL A 716 -20.14 -21.67 -17.23
CA VAL A 716 -20.65 -20.32 -17.49
C VAL A 716 -19.68 -19.26 -16.97
N GLY A 717 -19.86 -17.99 -17.31
CA GLY A 717 -19.12 -16.89 -16.68
C GLY A 717 -19.45 -16.77 -15.18
N VAL A 718 -20.73 -16.57 -14.86
CA VAL A 718 -21.22 -16.43 -13.48
C VAL A 718 -22.38 -17.39 -13.23
N ARG A 719 -22.38 -18.09 -12.09
CA ARG A 719 -23.46 -18.98 -11.65
C ARG A 719 -24.04 -18.53 -10.30
N LEU A 720 -25.35 -18.37 -10.23
CA LEU A 720 -26.07 -17.88 -9.05
C LEU A 720 -27.15 -18.87 -8.59
N GLY A 721 -27.12 -19.19 -7.29
CA GLY A 721 -28.12 -19.94 -6.56
C GLY A 721 -28.06 -21.45 -6.71
N GLY A 722 -29.22 -22.09 -6.56
CA GLY A 722 -29.43 -23.51 -6.85
C GLY A 722 -29.45 -24.44 -5.63
N HIS A 723 -29.50 -23.89 -4.40
CA HIS A 723 -29.44 -24.74 -3.20
C HIS A 723 -30.52 -24.46 -2.15
N LYS A 724 -31.18 -25.52 -1.67
CA LYS A 724 -32.18 -25.49 -0.60
C LYS A 724 -31.74 -26.39 0.55
N VAL A 725 -31.76 -25.88 1.78
CA VAL A 725 -31.47 -26.65 3.00
C VAL A 725 -32.67 -26.55 3.93
N ASP A 726 -33.24 -27.68 4.32
CA ASP A 726 -34.42 -27.75 5.23
C ASP A 726 -35.58 -26.83 4.84
N GLY A 727 -35.80 -26.66 3.53
CA GLY A 727 -36.86 -25.80 2.97
C GLY A 727 -36.50 -24.32 2.88
N VAL A 728 -35.32 -23.91 3.36
CA VAL A 728 -34.77 -22.55 3.20
C VAL A 728 -34.05 -22.46 1.85
N GLN A 729 -34.45 -21.48 1.04
CA GLN A 729 -33.80 -21.14 -0.22
C GLN A 729 -32.61 -20.20 0.03
N TYR A 730 -31.43 -20.60 -0.43
CA TYR A 730 -30.23 -19.75 -0.49
C TYR A 730 -29.95 -19.31 -1.94
N GLY A 731 -29.06 -18.35 -2.12
CA GLY A 731 -28.61 -17.91 -3.42
C GLY A 731 -29.38 -16.72 -3.97
N ARG A 732 -29.96 -15.89 -3.10
CA ARG A 732 -30.85 -14.78 -3.45
C ARG A 732 -30.15 -13.44 -3.38
N GLU A 733 -30.72 -12.46 -4.07
CA GLU A 733 -30.32 -11.05 -4.03
C GLU A 733 -28.85 -10.80 -4.43
N ASN A 734 -28.23 -11.74 -5.14
CA ASN A 734 -26.88 -11.52 -5.66
C ASN A 734 -26.92 -10.52 -6.81
N GLN A 735 -25.84 -9.76 -6.96
CA GLN A 735 -25.72 -8.71 -7.96
C GLN A 735 -24.56 -9.02 -8.91
N VAL A 736 -24.78 -8.80 -10.20
CA VAL A 736 -23.81 -9.06 -11.28
C VAL A 736 -23.84 -7.90 -12.26
N TYR A 737 -22.85 -7.01 -12.21
CA TYR A 737 -22.81 -5.86 -13.12
C TYR A 737 -21.42 -5.44 -13.57
N ASP A 738 -21.32 -4.76 -14.71
CA ASP A 738 -20.05 -4.29 -15.28
C ASP A 738 -18.97 -5.37 -15.49
N ASN A 739 -19.35 -6.65 -15.61
CA ASN A 739 -18.38 -7.72 -15.87
C ASN A 739 -18.16 -7.91 -17.37
N GLN A 740 -16.98 -8.36 -17.76
CA GLN A 740 -16.66 -8.83 -19.10
C GLN A 740 -16.69 -10.36 -19.11
N LEU A 741 -17.72 -10.97 -19.73
CA LEU A 741 -17.92 -12.41 -19.78
C LEU A 741 -17.66 -12.90 -21.22
N ILE A 742 -16.49 -13.47 -21.46
CA ILE A 742 -15.94 -13.67 -22.81
C ILE A 742 -15.69 -15.14 -23.12
N GLY A 743 -16.28 -15.68 -24.18
CA GLY A 743 -15.90 -17.02 -24.69
C GLY A 743 -16.20 -18.20 -23.76
N ASN A 744 -17.01 -18.03 -22.72
CA ASN A 744 -17.38 -19.10 -21.80
C ASN A 744 -18.30 -20.11 -22.51
N ARG A 745 -18.02 -21.41 -22.32
CA ARG A 745 -18.59 -22.46 -23.17
C ARG A 745 -20.06 -22.72 -22.88
N GLN A 746 -20.52 -22.64 -21.64
CA GLN A 746 -21.93 -22.90 -21.30
C GLN A 746 -22.82 -21.66 -21.33
N GLY A 747 -22.23 -20.46 -21.44
CA GLY A 747 -22.96 -19.20 -21.51
C GLY A 747 -22.39 -18.10 -20.63
N GLY A 748 -23.09 -16.98 -20.58
CA GLY A 748 -22.74 -15.82 -19.77
C GLY A 748 -23.05 -16.01 -18.29
N ILE A 749 -24.33 -15.92 -17.94
CA ILE A 749 -24.83 -15.92 -16.56
C ILE A 749 -25.87 -17.04 -16.40
N ARG A 750 -25.69 -17.91 -15.41
CA ARG A 750 -26.69 -18.90 -15.00
C ARG A 750 -27.36 -18.47 -13.70
N VAL A 751 -28.69 -18.37 -13.74
CA VAL A 751 -29.52 -18.05 -12.59
C VAL A 751 -30.37 -19.27 -12.23
N GLU A 752 -30.11 -19.89 -11.09
CA GLU A 752 -30.82 -21.07 -10.61
C GLU A 752 -31.89 -20.73 -9.56
N VAL A 753 -31.99 -19.45 -9.18
CA VAL A 753 -32.99 -18.90 -8.24
C VAL A 753 -33.45 -17.54 -8.76
N LYS A 754 -34.76 -17.36 -8.96
CA LYS A 754 -35.31 -16.18 -9.62
C LYS A 754 -35.08 -14.86 -8.87
N GLU A 755 -35.07 -14.89 -7.54
CA GLU A 755 -34.93 -13.70 -6.70
C GLU A 755 -33.48 -13.19 -6.64
N GLN A 756 -32.98 -12.61 -7.73
CA GLN A 756 -31.67 -11.93 -7.77
C GLN A 756 -31.79 -10.41 -7.64
N GLY A 757 -30.66 -9.77 -7.32
CA GLY A 757 -30.53 -8.32 -7.32
C GLY A 757 -30.26 -7.79 -8.74
N GLN A 758 -29.47 -6.73 -8.84
CA GLN A 758 -29.09 -6.12 -10.11
C GLN A 758 -28.30 -7.09 -10.99
N ILE A 759 -28.77 -7.32 -12.22
CA ILE A 759 -28.04 -8.01 -13.29
C ILE A 759 -28.10 -7.13 -14.53
N CYS A 760 -27.07 -6.31 -14.75
CA CYS A 760 -27.06 -5.20 -15.72
C CYS A 760 -25.63 -4.80 -16.10
N GLU A 761 -25.44 -4.05 -17.19
CA GLU A 761 -24.15 -3.50 -17.67
C GLU A 761 -23.02 -4.51 -17.92
N ASN A 762 -23.33 -5.81 -18.00
CA ASN A 762 -22.33 -6.81 -18.33
C ASN A 762 -22.04 -6.80 -19.84
N SER A 763 -20.77 -6.93 -20.20
CA SER A 763 -20.34 -7.14 -21.59
C SER A 763 -20.18 -8.64 -21.85
N LEU A 764 -21.14 -9.23 -22.58
CA LEU A 764 -21.10 -10.63 -22.99
C LEU A 764 -20.63 -10.75 -24.44
N ARG A 765 -19.54 -11.49 -24.68
CA ARG A 765 -18.93 -11.58 -26.03
C ARG A 765 -18.42 -12.98 -26.32
N GLY A 766 -18.83 -13.55 -27.46
CA GLY A 766 -18.25 -14.80 -27.97
C GLY A 766 -18.53 -16.05 -27.12
N ASN A 767 -19.40 -15.97 -26.11
CA ASN A 767 -19.88 -17.12 -25.36
C ASN A 767 -20.58 -18.11 -26.30
N ARG A 768 -20.43 -19.42 -26.07
CA ARG A 768 -21.04 -20.45 -26.94
C ARG A 768 -22.48 -20.79 -26.54
N GLY A 769 -22.77 -20.69 -25.24
CA GLY A 769 -24.13 -20.80 -24.71
C GLY A 769 -24.85 -19.44 -24.66
N PRO A 770 -26.10 -19.41 -24.18
CA PRO A 770 -26.89 -18.18 -24.03
C PRO A 770 -26.22 -17.13 -23.14
N ASP A 771 -26.59 -15.86 -23.33
CA ASP A 771 -26.14 -14.77 -22.47
C ASP A 771 -26.67 -14.93 -21.04
N VAL A 772 -27.92 -15.37 -20.90
CA VAL A 772 -28.56 -15.73 -19.63
C VAL A 772 -29.26 -17.09 -19.78
N LEU A 773 -29.17 -17.93 -18.75
CA LEU A 773 -29.85 -19.22 -18.67
C LEU A 773 -30.38 -19.49 -17.26
N GLY A 774 -31.49 -20.26 -17.17
CA GLY A 774 -32.03 -20.77 -15.90
C GLY A 774 -33.40 -20.21 -15.52
N GLU A 775 -33.69 -20.13 -14.21
CA GLU A 775 -34.99 -19.75 -13.64
C GLU A 775 -35.23 -18.23 -13.68
N LEU A 776 -35.30 -17.66 -14.89
CA LEU A 776 -35.74 -16.30 -15.13
C LEU A 776 -36.89 -16.29 -16.15
N ASP A 777 -37.71 -15.24 -16.14
CA ASP A 777 -38.61 -14.99 -17.25
C ASP A 777 -37.72 -14.51 -18.42
N GLU A 778 -37.38 -15.41 -19.35
CA GLU A 778 -36.41 -15.20 -20.43
C GLU A 778 -36.69 -13.95 -21.31
N ASP A 779 -37.90 -13.40 -21.24
CA ASP A 779 -38.34 -12.25 -22.03
C ASP A 779 -38.06 -10.87 -21.38
N ASP A 780 -37.64 -10.79 -20.10
CA ASP A 780 -37.60 -9.51 -19.34
C ASP A 780 -36.22 -9.10 -18.75
N LEU A 781 -35.18 -9.95 -18.79
CA LEU A 781 -33.85 -9.60 -18.24
C LEU A 781 -32.78 -9.51 -19.34
N ASP A 782 -32.37 -8.29 -19.67
CA ASP A 782 -31.20 -8.03 -20.52
C ASP A 782 -29.99 -7.65 -19.63
N PRO A 783 -29.01 -8.56 -19.43
CA PRO A 783 -27.86 -8.35 -18.55
C PRO A 783 -26.89 -7.28 -19.07
N THR A 784 -27.09 -6.77 -20.28
CA THR A 784 -26.27 -5.75 -20.94
C THR A 784 -26.81 -4.34 -20.79
N THR A 785 -28.06 -4.19 -20.32
CA THR A 785 -28.70 -2.87 -20.18
C THR A 785 -28.18 -2.11 -18.96
N PRO A 786 -28.24 -0.76 -18.96
CA PRO A 786 -27.88 0.05 -17.80
C PRO A 786 -28.59 -0.35 -16.51
N CYS A 787 -27.85 -0.28 -15.40
CA CYS A 787 -28.42 -0.27 -14.06
C CYS A 787 -29.08 1.10 -13.79
#